data_AF-A0A3B0RV53-F1
#
_entry.id   AF-A0A3B0RV53-F1
#
_cell.length_a   1.000
_cell.length_b   1.000
_cell.length_c   1.000
_cell.angle_alpha   90.00
_cell.angle_beta   90.00
_cell.angle_gamma   90.00
#
_symmetry.space_group_name_H-M   'P 1'
#
loop_
_entity.id
_entity.type
_entity.pdbx_description
1 polymer ?
#
loop_
_entity_poly.entity_id
_entity_poly.type
_entity_poly.pdbx_seq_one_letter_code
_entity_poly.pdbx_strand_id
1 'polypeptide(L)'
;MLRKKTNGVARRPQRNSLLSDMAEKSLNRRSFLRGSGLAIGGLAAIGATGGTVTRASAQSAVNGAIETVKTICTHCAVGCTVIAEVDNGVWVGQEPGWDSPINLGAHCAKGAAVREDVNGDRRLKYPMKKEGGEWKRISWEQAISEIGDGMMKIREESGPDSVYWLGSAKHSNEQAYLFRKFAAYWGTNNVDHQARICHSTTVAGVANTWGYGAMTNSFNDIHNSKAILVIGGNPAEAHPVSLLHLMKAKEQNNASLIVCDPRFTRTAAHADEHVRIRPGTDVPLIWGILWHIFENGWEDKEFIRTRVYGMDEIRTEVNKWTPEEVERVVGVPGSQLERVARTLANNRPGTLIWCMGGTQHHTGNNNTRAYCILQLALGNMGVSGGGTNIFRGHDNVQGATDMCVLSHTLPGYYGLKPGSWAHWARVWEEDLDWLKGRFDSIKDADGNDQPLMNMKGIPVSRWIDGVLEDKDNIDQPNNVRAMVLWGHAPNSQTRGKEMKTAMEKLDMLVVVDPYPTVSAVMHDRTDGVYLLPASTQYETRGSITASNRSVQWRDQVAEPVFESLPDHTIMAMFAKKFGWADQLFRNIAVDDKGEPNVEDITREYNRGMWTIGYSGWAPERIKAHMANQHTFDRTTLQAIGGEVDGEYYGLPWPCWGTPELKHPGTPNLYDMSKAVSKGGLTFRARFGVERDGVNLLAEGVYSVDSDIQDGYPEFTMQMLMDLGWDSELTAEERASIDAVAGPKTNWKTDLSGGIIRVAISHECAPFGNAKARAVVWNFPDPVPIHREPLYTNRRDLVKDYPTYADKQAYRLPTMYESIQKNDFSKEYPMILTSGRLVEYEGGGDESRSNVWLAELQQEMFVEISTRDANNIGIRDGQQVWVEGAEGARIKVAAMVTDRVGEGVVFLPFHFGGHFEGKDLRDKYPEGADPYVLGEAANTAMTYGYDSVTQMQETKVTLCKITAA
;
A
#
# COMPACT_ATOMS: atom_id res chain seq x y z
N MET A 1 11.79 34.71 10.74
CA MET A 1 12.27 35.59 9.63
C MET A 1 13.64 36.15 10.00
N LEU A 2 14.74 35.60 9.45
CA LEU A 2 16.11 36.10 9.74
C LEU A 2 16.66 36.85 8.53
N ARG A 3 16.68 38.19 8.64
CA ARG A 3 17.28 39.10 7.66
C ARG A 3 18.80 39.04 7.70
N LYS A 4 19.40 38.93 6.51
CA LYS A 4 20.81 39.25 6.23
C LYS A 4 21.08 40.73 6.57
N LYS A 5 22.12 41.01 7.38
CA LYS A 5 22.72 42.35 7.50
C LYS A 5 24.22 42.28 7.22
N THR A 6 24.65 43.14 6.31
CA THR A 6 26.03 43.41 5.92
C THR A 6 26.71 44.43 6.82
N ASN A 7 28.02 44.20 7.02
CA ASN A 7 29.15 45.11 7.25
C ASN A 7 29.11 46.20 8.35
N GLY A 8 30.04 46.06 9.30
CA GLY A 8 30.57 47.15 10.10
C GLY A 8 31.81 46.71 10.88
N VAL A 9 32.99 47.19 10.49
CA VAL A 9 34.23 47.07 11.28
C VAL A 9 34.49 48.40 11.97
N ALA A 10 34.68 48.39 13.29
CA ALA A 10 35.37 49.46 14.00
C ALA A 10 36.10 48.90 15.24
N ARG A 11 37.23 49.55 15.53
CA ARG A 11 38.38 49.14 16.33
C ARG A 11 38.12 49.01 17.84
N ARG A 12 38.92 48.14 18.47
CA ARG A 12 39.18 48.04 19.92
C ARG A 12 40.51 48.74 20.26
N PRO A 13 40.70 49.24 21.49
CA PRO A 13 41.98 49.09 22.19
C PRO A 13 41.78 48.23 23.46
N GLN A 14 42.58 47.18 23.64
CA GLN A 14 43.66 47.05 24.66
C GLN A 14 43.19 47.22 26.11
N ARG A 15 43.44 46.33 27.07
CA ARG A 15 44.39 45.22 27.25
C ARG A 15 43.84 44.37 28.41
N ASN A 16 43.99 43.05 28.37
CA ASN A 16 44.40 42.28 29.54
C ASN A 16 45.22 41.06 29.08
N SER A 17 46.34 40.91 29.77
CA SER A 17 47.39 39.88 29.79
C SER A 17 47.23 38.62 28.92
N LEU A 18 48.19 38.40 28.02
CA LEU A 18 48.38 37.22 27.17
C LEU A 18 49.02 36.01 27.89
N LEU A 19 49.28 36.10 29.20
CA LEU A 19 50.04 35.08 29.92
C LEU A 19 49.21 34.22 30.88
N SER A 20 47.88 34.44 30.97
CA SER A 20 46.99 33.64 31.82
C SER A 20 46.13 32.61 31.07
N ASP A 21 46.12 32.60 29.73
CA ASP A 21 45.27 31.69 28.93
C ASP A 21 46.04 30.52 28.27
N MET A 22 47.34 30.36 28.53
CA MET A 22 48.16 29.32 27.88
C MET A 22 48.25 27.98 28.66
N ALA A 23 47.43 27.77 29.69
CA ALA A 23 47.40 26.50 30.43
C ALA A 23 46.20 25.60 30.08
N GLU A 24 45.13 26.12 29.47
CA GLU A 24 43.95 25.31 29.14
C GLU A 24 43.28 25.81 27.85
N LYS A 25 43.61 25.21 26.69
CA LYS A 25 42.69 24.83 25.60
C LYS A 25 43.42 24.48 24.32
N SER A 26 42.86 23.50 23.62
CA SER A 26 43.26 23.06 22.29
C SER A 26 43.18 24.20 21.27
N LEU A 27 44.26 24.36 20.49
CA LEU A 27 44.33 25.34 19.41
C LEU A 27 43.43 24.89 18.25
N ASN A 28 42.42 25.69 17.91
CA ASN A 28 41.56 25.41 16.75
C ASN A 28 42.21 25.87 15.42
N ARG A 29 41.71 25.29 14.33
CA ARG A 29 42.19 25.47 12.94
C ARG A 29 42.24 26.94 12.47
N ARG A 30 41.36 27.80 13.00
CA ARG A 30 41.33 29.24 12.67
C ARG A 30 42.44 30.03 13.36
N SER A 31 42.84 29.64 14.57
CA SER A 31 43.96 30.24 15.29
C SER A 31 45.31 29.85 14.66
N PHE A 32 45.45 28.61 14.20
CA PHE A 32 46.64 28.12 13.49
C PHE A 32 46.85 28.83 12.14
N LEU A 33 45.77 29.02 11.35
CA LEU A 33 45.83 29.71 10.06
C LEU A 33 46.07 31.22 10.18
N ARG A 34 45.64 31.85 11.29
CA ARG A 34 45.98 33.25 11.59
C ARG A 34 47.44 33.42 12.03
N GLY A 35 48.04 32.42 12.68
CA GLY A 35 49.44 32.45 13.10
C GLY A 35 50.44 32.15 11.97
N SER A 36 50.02 31.43 10.93
CA SER A 36 50.90 31.02 9.82
C SER A 36 51.14 32.10 8.76
N GLY A 37 50.45 33.25 8.85
CA GLY A 37 50.64 34.40 7.94
C GLY A 37 51.83 35.32 8.27
N LEU A 38 52.59 35.05 9.34
CA LEU A 38 53.71 35.89 9.80
C LEU A 38 54.92 35.03 10.17
N ALA A 39 55.54 34.35 9.22
CA ALA A 39 56.92 33.81 9.35
C ALA A 39 57.49 33.38 7.99
N ILE A 40 57.88 34.34 7.16
CA ILE A 40 58.84 34.09 6.07
C ILE A 40 60.21 33.94 6.76
N GLY A 41 60.68 32.71 6.97
CA GLY A 41 62.06 32.46 7.43
C GLY A 41 62.26 31.44 8.55
N GLY A 42 61.55 30.30 8.55
CA GLY A 42 61.69 29.29 9.62
C GLY A 42 61.58 27.83 9.19
N LEU A 43 61.85 27.50 7.92
CA LEU A 43 61.64 26.15 7.36
C LEU A 43 62.68 25.09 7.82
N ALA A 44 63.63 25.43 8.69
CA ALA A 44 64.67 24.49 9.14
C ALA A 44 64.52 24.01 10.61
N ALA A 45 63.56 24.51 11.39
CA ALA A 45 63.47 24.21 12.83
C ALA A 45 62.30 23.28 13.24
N ILE A 46 61.37 22.94 12.33
CA ILE A 46 60.18 22.10 12.64
C ILE A 46 60.43 20.61 12.34
N GLY A 47 61.68 20.22 12.07
CA GLY A 47 62.07 18.80 11.91
C GLY A 47 62.41 18.09 13.22
N ALA A 48 62.56 18.79 14.34
CA ALA A 48 63.27 18.27 15.52
C ALA A 48 62.48 18.27 16.85
N THR A 49 61.20 18.62 16.87
CA THR A 49 60.32 18.38 18.03
C THR A 49 59.19 17.47 17.60
N GLY A 50 59.30 16.20 18.00
CA GLY A 50 58.36 15.12 17.68
C GLY A 50 56.95 15.38 18.19
N GLY A 51 56.17 16.13 17.41
CA GLY A 51 54.71 16.06 17.44
C GLY A 51 54.29 14.83 16.65
N THR A 52 54.25 13.67 17.29
CA THR A 52 53.45 12.57 16.76
C THR A 52 52.05 13.11 16.54
N VAL A 53 51.59 13.15 15.29
CA VAL A 53 50.17 13.29 15.00
C VAL A 53 49.54 12.10 15.71
N THR A 54 48.89 12.34 16.85
CA THR A 54 48.03 11.33 17.47
C THR A 54 47.05 10.96 16.38
N ARG A 55 47.09 9.70 15.92
CA ARG A 55 45.94 9.14 15.18
C ARG A 55 44.72 9.54 16.00
N ALA A 56 43.74 10.18 15.38
CA ALA A 56 42.46 10.36 16.04
C ALA A 56 42.05 8.97 16.53
N SER A 57 42.12 8.76 17.84
CA SER A 57 41.47 7.61 18.43
C SER A 57 40.01 7.81 18.09
N ALA A 58 39.43 6.88 17.32
CA ALA A 58 37.98 6.75 17.28
C ALA A 58 37.50 6.89 18.72
N GLN A 59 36.47 7.72 18.92
CA GLN A 59 35.86 7.93 20.22
C GLN A 59 35.70 6.55 20.86
N SER A 60 36.32 6.36 22.04
CA SER A 60 36.32 5.07 22.72
C SER A 60 34.90 4.53 22.69
N ALA A 61 34.71 3.32 22.13
CA ALA A 61 33.40 2.68 22.09
C ALA A 61 32.77 2.77 23.48
N VAL A 62 31.49 3.16 23.53
CA VAL A 62 30.74 3.25 24.78
C VAL A 62 30.92 1.92 25.52
N ASN A 63 31.42 1.95 26.75
CA ASN A 63 31.75 0.74 27.53
C ASN A 63 30.50 -0.02 28.05
N GLY A 64 29.33 0.19 27.44
CA GLY A 64 28.09 -0.55 27.69
C GLY A 64 27.86 -1.59 26.60
N ALA A 65 27.24 -2.72 26.93
CA ALA A 65 26.82 -3.69 25.92
C ALA A 65 25.63 -3.10 25.14
N ILE A 66 25.87 -2.64 23.92
CA ILE A 66 24.81 -2.25 22.98
C ILE A 66 24.08 -3.51 22.52
N GLU A 67 22.77 -3.56 22.73
CA GLU A 67 21.92 -4.61 22.20
C GLU A 67 21.55 -4.30 20.75
N THR A 68 21.55 -5.32 19.88
CA THR A 68 21.10 -5.18 18.50
C THR A 68 19.75 -5.86 18.31
N VAL A 69 18.72 -5.10 17.97
CA VAL A 69 17.37 -5.60 17.71
C VAL A 69 17.09 -5.57 16.20
N LYS A 70 16.63 -6.68 15.63
CA LYS A 70 16.22 -6.73 14.22
C LYS A 70 14.75 -6.34 14.11
N THR A 71 14.45 -5.37 13.25
CA THR A 71 13.08 -4.98 12.94
C THR A 71 12.94 -4.65 11.45
N ILE A 72 11.74 -4.22 11.03
CA ILE A 72 11.44 -3.91 9.63
C ILE A 72 10.97 -2.48 9.48
N CYS A 73 11.53 -1.75 8.50
CA CYS A 73 11.15 -0.39 8.17
C CYS A 73 9.63 -0.23 7.99
N THR A 74 9.08 0.86 8.55
CA THR A 74 7.65 1.18 8.63
C THR A 74 7.10 1.99 7.46
N HIS A 75 7.93 2.34 6.47
CA HIS A 75 7.52 3.27 5.42
C HIS A 75 6.82 2.59 4.22
N CYS A 76 7.56 1.99 3.30
CA CYS A 76 7.02 1.38 2.08
C CYS A 76 7.04 -0.15 2.12
N ALA A 77 6.28 -0.78 1.23
CA ALA A 77 6.10 -2.23 1.16
C ALA A 77 7.32 -3.05 0.68
N VAL A 78 8.54 -2.48 0.66
CA VAL A 78 9.72 -3.24 0.25
C VAL A 78 10.11 -4.27 1.33
N GLY A 79 9.95 -3.96 2.61
CA GLY A 79 10.29 -4.89 3.70
C GLY A 79 11.76 -4.87 4.12
N CYS A 80 12.38 -3.69 4.13
CA CYS A 80 13.81 -3.53 4.47
C CYS A 80 14.06 -3.82 5.95
N THR A 81 15.03 -4.67 6.24
CA THR A 81 15.47 -4.93 7.63
C THR A 81 16.30 -3.77 8.15
N VAL A 82 15.98 -3.36 9.37
CA VAL A 82 16.70 -2.37 10.17
C VAL A 82 17.34 -3.10 11.35
N ILE A 83 18.63 -2.89 11.58
CA ILE A 83 19.35 -3.35 12.77
C ILE A 83 19.40 -2.15 13.72
N ALA A 84 18.55 -2.14 14.74
CA ALA A 84 18.51 -1.10 15.74
C ALA A 84 19.57 -1.36 16.82
N GLU A 85 20.33 -0.33 17.18
CA GLU A 85 21.28 -0.34 18.31
C GLU A 85 20.59 0.29 19.53
N VAL A 86 20.43 -0.49 20.59
CA VAL A 86 19.71 -0.14 21.80
C VAL A 86 20.68 -0.12 22.99
N ASP A 87 20.72 0.99 23.72
CA ASP A 87 21.49 1.13 24.96
C ASP A 87 20.54 1.52 26.10
N ASN A 88 20.46 0.68 27.13
CA ASN A 88 19.54 0.85 28.28
C ASN A 88 18.08 1.14 27.87
N GLY A 89 17.58 0.40 26.87
CA GLY A 89 16.21 0.54 26.36
C GLY A 89 15.99 1.76 25.45
N VAL A 90 17.04 2.53 25.13
CA VAL A 90 16.97 3.69 24.23
C VAL A 90 17.58 3.34 22.88
N TRP A 91 16.85 3.63 21.80
CA TRP A 91 17.35 3.45 20.44
C TRP A 91 18.36 4.56 20.09
N VAL A 92 19.66 4.21 20.07
CA VAL A 92 20.78 5.16 19.92
C VAL A 92 21.36 5.20 18.51
N GLY A 93 21.29 4.10 17.75
CA GLY A 93 21.86 3.98 16.41
C GLY A 93 21.13 2.96 15.54
N GLN A 94 21.41 2.93 14.24
CA GLN A 94 20.86 1.91 13.36
C GLN A 94 21.74 1.68 12.13
N GLU A 95 21.69 0.47 11.59
CA GLU A 95 22.33 0.07 10.34
C GLU A 95 21.35 -0.75 9.47
N PRO A 96 21.52 -0.78 8.14
CA PRO A 96 20.74 -1.66 7.28
C PRO A 96 21.11 -3.13 7.51
N GLY A 97 20.12 -4.01 7.40
CA GLY A 97 20.35 -5.46 7.45
C GLY A 97 21.13 -5.97 6.23
N TRP A 98 22.40 -6.33 6.42
CA TRP A 98 23.27 -6.91 5.38
C TRP A 98 22.91 -8.35 5.00
N ASP A 99 22.41 -9.11 5.98
CA ASP A 99 21.97 -10.49 5.77
C ASP A 99 20.57 -10.56 5.15
N SER A 100 19.82 -9.45 5.16
CA SER A 100 18.48 -9.44 4.58
C SER A 100 18.58 -9.65 3.07
N PRO A 101 17.89 -10.66 2.51
CA PRO A 101 17.88 -10.87 1.07
C PRO A 101 17.12 -9.76 0.33
N ILE A 102 16.33 -8.94 1.03
CA ILE A 102 15.57 -7.84 0.46
C ILE A 102 16.46 -6.61 0.26
N ASN A 103 16.93 -5.97 1.34
CA ASN A 103 17.62 -4.69 1.21
C ASN A 103 19.13 -4.81 1.00
N LEU A 104 19.73 -6.00 1.12
CA LEU A 104 21.13 -6.26 0.75
C LEU A 104 22.13 -5.24 1.32
N GLY A 105 21.90 -4.75 2.55
CA GLY A 105 22.73 -3.72 3.18
C GLY A 105 22.41 -2.27 2.77
N ALA A 106 21.25 -2.01 2.16
CA ALA A 106 20.84 -0.66 1.75
C ALA A 106 19.69 -0.09 2.60
N HIS A 107 19.66 1.25 2.67
CA HIS A 107 18.52 2.05 3.10
C HIS A 107 18.25 3.18 2.09
N CYS A 108 16.99 3.58 1.97
CA CYS A 108 16.65 4.86 1.36
C CYS A 108 16.67 5.97 2.42
N ALA A 109 16.51 7.24 2.03
CA ALA A 109 16.47 8.38 2.95
C ALA A 109 15.48 8.15 4.12
N LYS A 110 14.26 7.68 3.82
CA LYS A 110 13.25 7.36 4.83
C LYS A 110 13.72 6.27 5.79
N GLY A 111 14.23 5.16 5.25
CA GLY A 111 14.71 4.02 6.05
C GLY A 111 15.89 4.36 6.95
N ALA A 112 16.74 5.30 6.53
CA ALA A 112 17.89 5.76 7.32
C ALA A 112 17.49 6.71 8.47
N ALA A 113 16.25 7.21 8.48
CA ALA A 113 15.76 8.20 9.45
C ALA A 113 14.66 7.63 10.38
N VAL A 114 14.42 6.32 10.39
CA VAL A 114 13.29 5.73 11.14
C VAL A 114 13.45 5.78 12.65
N ARG A 115 14.68 5.87 13.17
CA ARG A 115 14.92 6.06 14.61
C ARG A 115 14.19 7.30 15.15
N GLU A 116 14.14 8.36 14.35
CA GLU A 116 13.45 9.61 14.70
C GLU A 116 11.93 9.46 14.77
N ASP A 117 11.34 8.36 14.29
CA ASP A 117 9.91 8.09 14.47
C ASP A 117 9.59 7.78 15.96
N VAL A 118 10.54 7.17 16.68
CA VAL A 118 10.44 6.92 18.13
C VAL A 118 10.88 8.15 18.93
N ASN A 119 12.03 8.72 18.57
CA ASN A 119 12.68 9.80 19.35
C ASN A 119 12.24 11.22 18.95
N GLY A 120 11.26 11.36 18.05
CA GLY A 120 10.86 12.64 17.48
C GLY A 120 10.10 13.56 18.43
N ASP A 121 10.46 14.85 18.45
CA ASP A 121 9.82 15.85 19.32
C ASP A 121 8.35 16.16 18.97
N ARG A 122 7.94 15.82 17.75
CA ARG A 122 6.64 16.15 17.14
C ARG A 122 5.55 15.10 17.36
N ARG A 123 5.84 14.07 18.15
CA ARG A 123 4.90 12.99 18.50
C ARG A 123 3.68 13.51 19.26
N LEU A 124 2.54 12.87 19.04
CA LEU A 124 1.38 12.99 19.93
C LEU A 124 1.70 12.24 21.23
N LYS A 125 1.65 12.95 22.36
CA LYS A 125 2.20 12.45 23.64
C LYS A 125 1.15 11.89 24.60
N TYR A 126 -0.08 12.42 24.54
CA TYR A 126 -1.14 12.15 25.51
C TYR A 126 -2.49 12.10 24.79
N PRO A 127 -3.51 11.42 25.35
CA PRO A 127 -4.89 11.61 24.91
C PRO A 127 -5.29 13.09 25.04
N MET A 128 -5.92 13.63 24.00
CA MET A 128 -6.40 15.01 23.98
C MET A 128 -7.81 15.09 23.43
N LYS A 129 -8.56 16.09 23.87
CA LYS A 129 -9.81 16.49 23.24
C LYS A 129 -9.79 17.97 22.90
N LYS A 130 -10.59 18.35 21.90
CA LYS A 130 -10.87 19.74 21.62
C LYS A 130 -12.03 20.21 22.49
N GLU A 131 -11.84 21.30 23.21
CA GLU A 131 -12.87 21.91 24.04
C GLU A 131 -12.81 23.43 23.89
N GLY A 132 -13.89 24.03 23.36
CA GLY A 132 -13.95 25.46 23.08
C GLY A 132 -12.91 25.95 22.07
N GLY A 133 -12.44 25.08 21.17
CA GLY A 133 -11.42 25.40 20.16
C GLY A 133 -9.99 25.04 20.54
N GLU A 134 -9.74 24.76 21.82
CA GLU A 134 -8.40 24.51 22.36
C GLU A 134 -8.17 23.01 22.63
N TRP A 135 -6.93 22.55 22.47
CA TRP A 135 -6.55 21.17 22.79
C TRP A 135 -6.29 21.00 24.29
N LYS A 136 -7.05 20.11 24.93
CA LYS A 136 -6.90 19.77 26.34
C LYS A 136 -6.47 18.33 26.51
N ARG A 137 -5.39 18.11 27.25
CA ARG A 137 -5.00 16.76 27.69
C ARG A 137 -6.09 16.17 28.57
N ILE A 138 -6.40 14.90 28.36
CA ILE A 138 -7.31 14.09 29.16
C ILE A 138 -6.63 12.76 29.51
N SER A 139 -7.19 12.00 30.45
CA SER A 139 -6.69 10.65 30.73
C SER A 139 -7.23 9.64 29.71
N TRP A 140 -6.59 8.48 29.62
CA TRP A 140 -7.08 7.36 28.80
C TRP A 140 -8.46 6.87 29.26
N GLU A 141 -8.72 6.80 30.57
CA GLU A 141 -10.03 6.40 31.11
C GLU A 141 -11.13 7.38 30.70
N GLN A 142 -10.85 8.68 30.78
CA GLN A 142 -11.76 9.71 30.34
C GLN A 142 -12.01 9.61 28.83
N ALA A 143 -10.95 9.46 28.04
CA ALA A 143 -11.04 9.35 26.58
C ALA A 143 -11.92 8.15 26.16
N ILE A 144 -11.62 6.95 26.68
CA ILE A 144 -12.39 5.73 26.37
C ILE A 144 -13.84 5.85 26.85
N SER A 145 -14.08 6.47 28.01
CA SER A 145 -15.46 6.67 28.47
C SER A 145 -16.23 7.63 27.57
N GLU A 146 -15.74 8.86 27.36
CA GLU A 146 -16.42 9.90 26.58
C GLU A 146 -16.66 9.44 25.13
N ILE A 147 -15.64 8.85 24.50
CA ILE A 147 -15.76 8.33 23.13
C ILE A 147 -16.73 7.16 23.08
N GLY A 148 -16.57 6.18 23.97
CA GLY A 148 -17.41 4.99 23.97
C GLY A 148 -18.89 5.29 24.26
N ASP A 149 -19.17 6.19 25.21
CA ASP A 149 -20.55 6.62 25.52
C ASP A 149 -21.18 7.35 24.32
N GLY A 150 -20.42 8.23 23.65
CA GLY A 150 -20.91 8.91 22.45
C GLY A 150 -21.17 7.95 21.29
N MET A 151 -20.30 6.96 21.08
CA MET A 151 -20.49 5.94 20.04
C MET A 151 -21.69 5.03 20.34
N MET A 152 -21.90 4.63 21.60
CA MET A 152 -23.07 3.84 22.00
C MET A 152 -24.37 4.62 21.82
N LYS A 153 -24.38 5.92 22.16
CA LYS A 153 -25.51 6.80 21.88
C LYS A 153 -25.81 6.88 20.38
N ILE A 154 -24.80 7.10 19.53
CA ILE A 154 -24.98 7.13 18.06
C ILE A 154 -25.52 5.80 17.55
N ARG A 155 -25.01 4.69 18.07
CA ARG A 155 -25.47 3.34 17.72
C ARG A 155 -26.95 3.13 18.09
N GLU A 156 -27.36 3.53 19.29
CA GLU A 156 -28.75 3.41 19.76
C GLU A 156 -29.71 4.29 18.94
N GLU A 157 -29.29 5.50 18.57
CA GLU A 157 -30.11 6.45 17.82
C GLU A 157 -30.17 6.17 16.32
N SER A 158 -29.09 5.63 15.73
CA SER A 158 -28.90 5.61 14.26
C SER A 158 -28.29 4.32 13.71
N GLY A 159 -28.07 3.31 14.53
CA GLY A 159 -27.53 2.01 14.12
C GLY A 159 -26.00 1.96 14.05
N PRO A 160 -25.41 0.75 13.99
CA PRO A 160 -23.96 0.54 14.07
C PRO A 160 -23.19 1.12 12.87
N ASP A 161 -23.79 1.15 11.67
CA ASP A 161 -23.16 1.69 10.45
C ASP A 161 -23.05 3.23 10.45
N SER A 162 -23.64 3.92 11.43
CA SER A 162 -23.43 5.36 11.67
C SER A 162 -22.08 5.68 12.32
N VAL A 163 -21.33 4.65 12.75
CA VAL A 163 -19.95 4.76 13.22
C VAL A 163 -19.03 4.10 12.20
N TYR A 164 -18.14 4.88 11.60
CA TYR A 164 -17.16 4.38 10.63
C TYR A 164 -15.83 4.07 11.32
N TRP A 165 -15.34 2.84 11.16
CA TRP A 165 -14.06 2.38 11.72
C TRP A 165 -13.01 2.28 10.61
N LEU A 166 -12.22 3.33 10.40
CA LEU A 166 -11.14 3.31 9.42
C LEU A 166 -9.86 2.78 10.04
N GLY A 167 -9.36 1.65 9.54
CA GLY A 167 -8.13 1.04 10.01
C GLY A 167 -6.91 1.45 9.20
N SER A 168 -5.75 0.87 9.54
CA SER A 168 -4.46 1.26 8.98
C SER A 168 -3.75 0.15 8.22
N ALA A 169 -3.07 0.54 7.15
CA ALA A 169 -2.05 -0.25 6.45
C ALA A 169 -0.69 -0.27 7.19
N LYS A 170 -0.54 0.47 8.29
CA LYS A 170 0.63 0.47 9.17
C LYS A 170 0.48 -0.49 10.35
N HIS A 171 -0.73 -0.93 10.67
CA HIS A 171 -0.96 -1.98 11.65
C HIS A 171 -0.14 -3.22 11.30
N SER A 172 0.35 -3.95 12.31
CA SER A 172 0.80 -5.32 12.11
C SER A 172 -0.33 -6.20 11.58
N ASN A 173 -0.01 -7.38 11.06
CA ASN A 173 -1.00 -8.38 10.65
C ASN A 173 -1.96 -8.72 11.80
N GLU A 174 -1.45 -8.81 13.03
CA GLU A 174 -2.23 -9.11 14.24
C GLU A 174 -3.19 -7.97 14.57
N GLN A 175 -2.70 -6.73 14.53
CA GLN A 175 -3.51 -5.54 14.74
C GLN A 175 -4.56 -5.35 13.64
N ALA A 176 -4.22 -5.59 12.37
CA ALA A 176 -5.15 -5.50 11.25
C ALA A 176 -6.25 -6.58 11.34
N TYR A 177 -5.89 -7.81 11.70
CA TYR A 177 -6.83 -8.89 11.95
C TYR A 177 -7.78 -8.55 13.11
N LEU A 178 -7.21 -8.14 14.24
CA LEU A 178 -7.99 -7.77 15.43
C LEU A 178 -8.93 -6.61 15.11
N PHE A 179 -8.49 -5.61 14.35
CA PHE A 179 -9.33 -4.50 13.91
C PHE A 179 -10.50 -4.96 13.04
N ARG A 180 -10.28 -5.90 12.11
CA ARG A 180 -11.35 -6.44 11.26
C ARG A 180 -12.37 -7.25 12.07
N LYS A 181 -11.89 -8.06 13.04
CA LYS A 181 -12.74 -8.81 13.99
C LYS A 181 -13.52 -7.84 14.89
N PHE A 182 -12.86 -6.82 15.42
CA PHE A 182 -13.46 -5.74 16.22
C PHE A 182 -14.61 -5.05 15.48
N ALA A 183 -14.43 -4.69 14.21
CA ALA A 183 -15.49 -4.11 13.39
C ALA A 183 -16.67 -5.07 13.16
N ALA A 184 -16.41 -6.38 13.07
CA ALA A 184 -17.48 -7.39 12.99
C ALA A 184 -18.26 -7.51 14.31
N TYR A 185 -17.59 -7.44 15.46
CA TYR A 185 -18.21 -7.46 16.79
C TYR A 185 -18.97 -6.15 17.09
N TRP A 186 -18.48 -5.03 16.56
CA TRP A 186 -19.26 -3.80 16.46
C TRP A 186 -20.49 -3.99 15.57
N GLY A 187 -20.43 -4.78 14.51
CA GLY A 187 -21.58 -5.03 13.64
C GLY A 187 -21.68 -4.05 12.48
N THR A 188 -20.55 -3.69 11.88
CA THR A 188 -20.52 -2.84 10.67
C THR A 188 -19.59 -3.39 9.60
N ASN A 189 -19.90 -3.06 8.34
CA ASN A 189 -18.99 -3.20 7.20
C ASN A 189 -18.45 -1.83 6.71
N ASN A 190 -18.77 -0.73 7.40
CA ASN A 190 -18.13 0.59 7.23
C ASN A 190 -16.74 0.57 7.89
N VAL A 191 -15.89 -0.28 7.32
CA VAL A 191 -14.49 -0.50 7.68
C VAL A 191 -13.68 -0.59 6.39
N ASP A 192 -12.55 0.10 6.32
CA ASP A 192 -11.66 0.06 5.17
C ASP A 192 -10.24 0.46 5.61
N HIS A 193 -9.29 0.46 4.67
CA HIS A 193 -7.94 0.98 4.88
C HIS A 193 -7.36 1.52 3.55
N GLN A 194 -6.09 1.92 3.57
CA GLN A 194 -5.40 2.59 2.47
C GLN A 194 -5.38 1.79 1.17
N ALA A 195 -5.56 0.45 1.17
CA ALA A 195 -5.65 -0.30 -0.09
C ALA A 195 -6.78 0.23 -0.99
N ARG A 196 -7.89 0.72 -0.41
CA ARG A 196 -8.99 1.33 -1.17
C ARG A 196 -8.51 2.40 -2.11
N ILE A 197 -7.65 3.30 -1.61
CA ILE A 197 -7.08 4.45 -2.32
C ILE A 197 -5.67 4.16 -2.88
N CYS A 198 -5.23 2.90 -2.88
CA CYS A 198 -3.90 2.50 -3.36
C CYS A 198 -3.97 1.37 -4.41
N HIS A 199 -4.34 0.14 -4.02
CA HIS A 199 -4.29 -1.05 -4.87
C HIS A 199 -5.62 -1.82 -4.99
N SER A 200 -6.76 -1.27 -4.57
CA SER A 200 -8.04 -1.98 -4.68
C SER A 200 -8.37 -2.42 -6.12
N THR A 201 -8.08 -1.59 -7.12
CA THR A 201 -8.24 -1.92 -8.55
C THR A 201 -7.26 -2.98 -9.04
N THR A 202 -6.07 -3.06 -8.43
CA THR A 202 -5.14 -4.18 -8.64
C THR A 202 -5.75 -5.46 -8.11
N VAL A 203 -6.20 -5.48 -6.85
CA VAL A 203 -6.78 -6.68 -6.25
C VAL A 203 -7.97 -7.16 -7.09
N ALA A 204 -8.84 -6.26 -7.52
CA ALA A 204 -9.94 -6.59 -8.40
C ALA A 204 -9.47 -7.11 -9.76
N GLY A 205 -8.67 -6.36 -10.52
CA GLY A 205 -8.28 -6.76 -11.88
C GLY A 205 -7.45 -8.04 -11.94
N VAL A 206 -6.42 -8.15 -11.08
CA VAL A 206 -5.48 -9.27 -11.04
C VAL A 206 -6.16 -10.53 -10.52
N ALA A 207 -6.91 -10.43 -9.40
CA ALA A 207 -7.61 -11.58 -8.85
C ALA A 207 -8.69 -12.09 -9.80
N ASN A 208 -9.34 -11.20 -10.55
CA ASN A 208 -10.32 -11.60 -11.57
C ASN A 208 -9.66 -12.10 -12.86
N THR A 209 -8.34 -12.04 -13.02
CA THR A 209 -7.65 -12.63 -14.18
C THR A 209 -7.22 -14.07 -13.89
N TRP A 210 -6.54 -14.33 -12.76
CA TRP A 210 -5.97 -15.66 -12.43
C TRP A 210 -6.18 -16.11 -10.98
N GLY A 211 -6.97 -15.39 -10.20
CA GLY A 211 -7.53 -15.87 -8.93
C GLY A 211 -6.96 -15.24 -7.65
N TYR A 212 -5.73 -14.72 -7.66
CA TYR A 212 -5.15 -13.93 -6.55
C TYR A 212 -4.82 -12.51 -6.98
N GLY A 213 -5.03 -11.54 -6.09
CA GLY A 213 -4.85 -10.11 -6.36
C GLY A 213 -3.47 -9.55 -6.01
N ALA A 214 -2.49 -10.42 -5.77
CA ALA A 214 -1.17 -10.08 -5.24
C ALA A 214 -0.10 -9.93 -6.34
N MET A 215 1.05 -9.39 -5.96
CA MET A 215 2.28 -9.47 -6.75
C MET A 215 2.62 -10.94 -7.01
N THR A 216 2.93 -11.31 -8.26
CA THR A 216 3.06 -12.73 -8.61
C THR A 216 4.44 -13.30 -8.35
N ASN A 217 5.48 -12.47 -8.37
CA ASN A 217 6.86 -12.92 -8.14
C ASN A 217 7.43 -12.17 -6.92
N SER A 218 8.75 -11.99 -6.86
CA SER A 218 9.43 -11.25 -5.80
C SER A 218 10.34 -10.16 -6.37
N PHE A 219 10.80 -9.24 -5.53
CA PHE A 219 11.81 -8.26 -5.93
C PHE A 219 13.08 -8.96 -6.42
N ASN A 220 13.50 -10.02 -5.72
CA ASN A 220 14.69 -10.79 -6.03
C ASN A 220 14.59 -11.56 -7.35
N ASP A 221 13.40 -12.07 -7.68
CA ASP A 221 13.17 -12.79 -8.94
C ASP A 221 13.32 -11.89 -10.18
N ILE A 222 13.20 -10.56 -10.02
CA ILE A 222 13.48 -9.58 -11.09
C ILE A 222 14.91 -9.70 -11.60
N HIS A 223 15.86 -10.18 -10.79
CA HIS A 223 17.25 -10.40 -11.25
C HIS A 223 17.34 -11.28 -12.50
N ASN A 224 16.36 -12.16 -12.72
CA ASN A 224 16.31 -13.09 -13.85
C ASN A 224 15.54 -12.53 -15.07
N SER A 225 14.96 -11.34 -14.97
CA SER A 225 14.22 -10.69 -16.07
C SER A 225 15.17 -10.32 -17.22
N LYS A 226 14.71 -10.49 -18.46
CA LYS A 226 15.42 -10.01 -19.66
C LYS A 226 14.81 -8.74 -20.25
N ALA A 227 13.59 -8.42 -19.87
CA ALA A 227 12.96 -7.12 -20.09
C ALA A 227 12.14 -6.70 -18.88
N ILE A 228 12.10 -5.40 -18.62
CA ILE A 228 11.37 -4.79 -17.52
C ILE A 228 10.54 -3.66 -18.11
N LEU A 229 9.21 -3.75 -17.97
CA LEU A 229 8.29 -2.66 -18.29
C LEU A 229 7.78 -2.05 -16.98
N VAL A 230 8.16 -0.81 -16.70
CA VAL A 230 7.59 -0.03 -15.61
C VAL A 230 6.53 0.90 -16.19
N ILE A 231 5.27 0.73 -15.77
CA ILE A 231 4.16 1.61 -16.18
C ILE A 231 3.35 2.02 -14.96
N GLY A 232 3.09 3.31 -14.81
CA GLY A 232 2.35 3.82 -13.65
C GLY A 232 3.04 3.54 -12.31
N GLY A 233 4.37 3.42 -12.32
CA GLY A 233 5.22 3.20 -11.15
C GLY A 233 6.51 4.01 -11.25
N ASN A 234 7.08 4.39 -10.11
CA ASN A 234 8.34 5.14 -10.04
C ASN A 234 9.22 4.61 -8.90
N PRO A 235 9.83 3.41 -9.05
CA PRO A 235 10.62 2.76 -8.02
C PRO A 235 11.72 3.63 -7.41
N ALA A 236 12.38 4.48 -8.20
CA ALA A 236 13.43 5.37 -7.69
C ALA A 236 12.96 6.33 -6.58
N GLU A 237 11.65 6.59 -6.48
CA GLU A 237 11.08 7.52 -5.49
C GLU A 237 10.17 6.79 -4.50
N ALA A 238 9.28 5.94 -5.02
CA ALA A 238 8.28 5.25 -4.22
C ALA A 238 8.82 3.99 -3.54
N HIS A 239 9.84 3.34 -4.12
CA HIS A 239 10.40 2.07 -3.66
C HIS A 239 11.92 2.00 -3.85
N PRO A 240 12.73 2.94 -3.32
CA PRO A 240 14.10 3.12 -3.83
C PRO A 240 15.00 1.91 -3.67
N VAL A 241 14.80 1.11 -2.61
CA VAL A 241 15.54 -0.14 -2.42
C VAL A 241 15.14 -1.21 -3.44
N SER A 242 13.89 -1.19 -3.95
CA SER A 242 13.51 -2.14 -5.00
C SER A 242 14.21 -1.85 -6.34
N LEU A 243 14.60 -0.60 -6.59
CA LEU A 243 15.39 -0.21 -7.76
C LEU A 243 16.71 -0.99 -7.84
N LEU A 244 17.31 -1.37 -6.71
CA LEU A 244 18.52 -2.20 -6.69
C LEU A 244 18.33 -3.51 -7.45
N HIS A 245 17.16 -4.14 -7.32
CA HIS A 245 16.87 -5.39 -8.01
C HIS A 245 16.64 -5.19 -9.52
N LEU A 246 16.01 -4.08 -9.92
CA LEU A 246 15.87 -3.71 -11.33
C LEU A 246 17.24 -3.44 -11.96
N MET A 247 18.10 -2.69 -11.27
CA MET A 247 19.44 -2.38 -11.74
C MET A 247 20.32 -3.63 -11.81
N LYS A 248 20.19 -4.56 -10.87
CA LYS A 248 20.90 -5.84 -10.92
C LYS A 248 20.52 -6.63 -12.18
N ALA A 249 19.24 -6.72 -12.52
CA ALA A 249 18.80 -7.37 -13.76
C ALA A 249 19.34 -6.65 -15.01
N LYS A 250 19.26 -5.31 -15.03
CA LYS A 250 19.78 -4.50 -16.12
C LYS A 250 21.30 -4.68 -16.33
N GLU A 251 22.07 -4.61 -15.25
CA GLU A 251 23.54 -4.60 -15.30
C GLU A 251 24.15 -6.01 -15.43
N GLN A 252 23.50 -7.05 -14.86
CA GLN A 252 24.04 -8.41 -14.84
C GLN A 252 23.40 -9.32 -15.89
N ASN A 253 22.14 -9.09 -16.26
CA ASN A 253 21.40 -9.89 -17.23
C ASN A 253 21.13 -9.14 -18.56
N ASN A 254 21.65 -7.92 -18.71
CA ASN A 254 21.37 -7.02 -19.85
C ASN A 254 19.86 -6.80 -20.08
N ALA A 255 19.08 -6.76 -18.99
CA ALA A 255 17.65 -6.57 -19.08
C ALA A 255 17.31 -5.18 -19.64
N SER A 256 16.49 -5.11 -20.69
CA SER A 256 16.01 -3.83 -21.22
C SER A 256 15.00 -3.21 -20.25
N LEU A 257 15.24 -1.97 -19.82
CA LEU A 257 14.35 -1.23 -18.92
C LEU A 257 13.55 -0.17 -19.70
N ILE A 258 12.24 -0.38 -19.80
CA ILE A 258 11.30 0.53 -20.44
C ILE A 258 10.45 1.21 -19.35
N VAL A 259 10.32 2.53 -19.41
CA VAL A 259 9.51 3.31 -18.46
C VAL A 259 8.42 4.08 -19.21
N CYS A 260 7.16 3.76 -18.91
CA CYS A 260 5.99 4.47 -19.41
C CYS A 260 5.44 5.38 -18.31
N ASP A 261 5.69 6.69 -18.43
CA ASP A 261 5.30 7.70 -17.43
C ASP A 261 5.07 9.05 -18.12
N PRO A 262 4.04 9.84 -17.76
CA PRO A 262 3.83 11.18 -18.31
C PRO A 262 5.00 12.13 -18.04
N ARG A 263 5.86 11.80 -17.06
CA ARG A 263 7.04 12.56 -16.69
C ARG A 263 8.32 11.80 -17.01
N PHE A 264 9.39 12.54 -17.29
CA PHE A 264 10.74 12.02 -17.19
C PHE A 264 11.15 11.96 -15.71
N THR A 265 10.85 10.84 -15.06
CA THR A 265 11.09 10.61 -13.62
C THR A 265 12.53 10.21 -13.31
N ARG A 266 12.88 10.13 -12.02
CA ARG A 266 14.15 9.53 -11.58
C ARG A 266 14.29 8.07 -12.02
N THR A 267 13.19 7.32 -12.14
CA THR A 267 13.23 5.97 -12.73
C THR A 267 13.49 6.03 -14.24
N ALA A 268 12.84 6.94 -14.97
CA ALA A 268 13.05 7.10 -16.41
C ALA A 268 14.50 7.47 -16.76
N ALA A 269 15.22 8.16 -15.87
CA ALA A 269 16.64 8.45 -16.02
C ALA A 269 17.54 7.20 -16.10
N HIS A 270 17.05 6.05 -15.62
CA HIS A 270 17.74 4.75 -15.72
C HIS A 270 17.24 3.90 -16.90
N ALA A 271 16.18 4.33 -17.60
CA ALA A 271 15.55 3.55 -18.67
C ALA A 271 16.40 3.53 -19.95
N ASP A 272 16.31 2.43 -20.69
CA ASP A 272 16.77 2.36 -22.08
C ASP A 272 15.79 3.04 -23.02
N GLU A 273 14.49 3.03 -22.68
CA GLU A 273 13.44 3.73 -23.42
C GLU A 273 12.41 4.36 -22.47
N HIS A 274 12.19 5.67 -22.62
CA HIS A 274 11.09 6.40 -21.97
C HIS A 274 9.95 6.61 -22.96
N VAL A 275 8.75 6.17 -22.58
CA VAL A 275 7.52 6.38 -23.33
C VAL A 275 6.66 7.38 -22.57
N ARG A 276 6.53 8.58 -23.12
CA ARG A 276 5.71 9.64 -22.50
C ARG A 276 4.24 9.43 -22.85
N ILE A 277 3.47 8.97 -21.88
CA ILE A 277 2.04 8.69 -22.02
C ILE A 277 1.19 9.90 -21.60
N ARG A 278 0.06 10.16 -22.27
CA ARG A 278 -0.98 11.05 -21.72
C ARG A 278 -1.65 10.40 -20.49
N PRO A 279 -1.77 11.09 -19.34
CA PRO A 279 -2.48 10.52 -18.19
C PRO A 279 -3.90 10.06 -18.53
N GLY A 280 -4.30 8.90 -18.02
CA GLY A 280 -5.61 8.29 -18.31
C GLY A 280 -5.69 7.48 -19.61
N THR A 281 -4.57 7.14 -20.25
CA THR A 281 -4.54 6.41 -21.54
C THR A 281 -3.73 5.11 -21.51
N ASP A 282 -3.66 4.47 -20.34
CA ASP A 282 -2.91 3.22 -20.14
C ASP A 282 -3.44 2.05 -21.00
N VAL A 283 -4.76 1.84 -21.04
CA VAL A 283 -5.39 0.79 -21.86
C VAL A 283 -4.99 0.91 -23.33
N PRO A 284 -5.19 2.07 -24.01
CA PRO A 284 -4.82 2.18 -25.41
C PRO A 284 -3.30 2.12 -25.67
N LEU A 285 -2.46 2.53 -24.72
CA LEU A 285 -1.01 2.30 -24.81
C LEU A 285 -0.69 0.80 -24.86
N ILE A 286 -1.27 0.01 -23.96
CA ILE A 286 -1.07 -1.45 -23.90
C ILE A 286 -1.67 -2.14 -25.13
N TRP A 287 -2.83 -1.69 -25.60
CA TRP A 287 -3.43 -2.18 -26.84
C TRP A 287 -2.57 -1.86 -28.06
N GLY A 288 -1.94 -0.69 -28.15
CA GLY A 288 -0.98 -0.40 -29.21
C GLY A 288 0.24 -1.32 -29.19
N ILE A 289 0.76 -1.65 -28.00
CA ILE A 289 1.85 -2.64 -27.86
C ILE A 289 1.38 -4.03 -28.33
N LEU A 290 0.19 -4.47 -27.91
CA LEU A 290 -0.38 -5.76 -28.32
C LEU A 290 -0.74 -5.82 -29.80
N TRP A 291 -1.14 -4.69 -30.40
CA TRP A 291 -1.42 -4.60 -31.82
C TRP A 291 -0.19 -5.03 -32.62
N HIS A 292 0.98 -4.46 -32.30
CA HIS A 292 2.24 -4.86 -32.93
C HIS A 292 2.61 -6.33 -32.64
N ILE A 293 2.39 -6.81 -31.42
CA ILE A 293 2.66 -8.21 -31.06
C ILE A 293 1.83 -9.17 -31.92
N PHE A 294 0.52 -8.94 -32.02
CA PHE A 294 -0.39 -9.82 -32.76
C PHE A 294 -0.21 -9.71 -34.27
N GLU A 295 -0.03 -8.50 -34.81
CA GLU A 295 0.20 -8.30 -36.25
C GLU A 295 1.47 -9.01 -36.74
N ASN A 296 2.50 -9.09 -35.88
CA ASN A 296 3.76 -9.76 -36.20
C ASN A 296 3.79 -11.24 -35.76
N GLY A 297 2.72 -11.76 -35.15
CA GLY A 297 2.66 -13.12 -34.63
C GLY A 297 3.67 -13.42 -33.52
N TRP A 298 4.05 -12.39 -32.74
CA TRP A 298 5.05 -12.51 -31.67
C TRP A 298 4.50 -13.12 -30.39
N GLU A 299 3.19 -13.23 -30.21
CA GLU A 299 2.58 -13.80 -28.99
C GLU A 299 3.00 -15.25 -28.72
N ASP A 300 2.90 -15.69 -27.47
CA ASP A 300 3.07 -17.10 -27.11
C ASP A 300 1.76 -17.88 -27.35
N LYS A 301 1.66 -18.47 -28.54
CA LYS A 301 0.46 -19.20 -28.98
C LYS A 301 0.16 -20.43 -28.13
N GLU A 302 1.19 -21.13 -27.65
CA GLU A 302 0.99 -22.35 -26.86
C GLU A 302 0.56 -22.02 -25.44
N PHE A 303 1.14 -20.99 -24.83
CA PHE A 303 0.69 -20.48 -23.55
C PHE A 303 -0.76 -20.01 -23.61
N ILE A 304 -1.14 -19.24 -24.64
CA ILE A 304 -2.52 -18.79 -24.82
C ILE A 304 -3.47 -19.97 -24.94
N ARG A 305 -3.17 -20.94 -25.82
CA ARG A 305 -4.02 -22.10 -26.08
C ARG A 305 -4.32 -22.91 -24.82
N THR A 306 -3.29 -23.16 -24.01
CA THR A 306 -3.37 -24.06 -22.86
C THR A 306 -3.78 -23.36 -21.57
N ARG A 307 -3.44 -22.08 -21.40
CA ARG A 307 -3.57 -21.38 -20.12
C ARG A 307 -4.45 -20.13 -20.13
N VAL A 308 -5.00 -19.72 -21.26
CA VAL A 308 -5.78 -18.48 -21.35
C VAL A 308 -7.15 -18.70 -21.99
N TYR A 309 -8.18 -18.15 -21.35
CA TYR A 309 -9.54 -18.08 -21.87
C TYR A 309 -9.86 -16.66 -22.37
N GLY A 310 -10.46 -16.54 -23.56
CA GLY A 310 -11.02 -15.29 -24.07
C GLY A 310 -10.03 -14.32 -24.74
N MET A 311 -8.92 -14.84 -25.29
CA MET A 311 -7.92 -13.99 -25.98
C MET A 311 -8.42 -13.50 -27.36
N ASP A 312 -9.38 -14.17 -27.98
CA ASP A 312 -9.90 -13.78 -29.30
C ASP A 312 -10.75 -12.49 -29.21
N GLU A 313 -11.49 -12.32 -28.11
CA GLU A 313 -12.19 -11.09 -27.78
C GLU A 313 -11.22 -9.93 -27.53
N ILE A 314 -10.06 -10.21 -26.92
CA ILE A 314 -8.98 -9.22 -26.79
C ILE A 314 -8.44 -8.83 -28.16
N ARG A 315 -8.14 -9.79 -29.04
CA ARG A 315 -7.66 -9.48 -30.40
C ARG A 315 -8.66 -8.60 -31.15
N THR A 316 -9.95 -8.87 -31.00
CA THR A 316 -11.03 -8.07 -31.61
C THR A 316 -10.99 -6.62 -31.13
N GLU A 317 -10.78 -6.38 -29.83
CA GLU A 317 -10.64 -5.02 -29.30
C GLU A 317 -9.33 -4.36 -29.73
N VAL A 318 -8.20 -5.08 -29.62
CA VAL A 318 -6.87 -4.58 -29.98
C VAL A 318 -6.78 -4.15 -31.44
N ASN A 319 -7.50 -4.82 -32.36
CA ASN A 319 -7.53 -4.44 -33.78
C ASN A 319 -8.06 -3.02 -34.06
N LYS A 320 -8.75 -2.39 -33.10
CA LYS A 320 -9.21 -1.00 -33.21
C LYS A 320 -8.10 0.02 -32.91
N TRP A 321 -7.02 -0.41 -32.27
CA TRP A 321 -5.94 0.42 -31.77
C TRP A 321 -4.73 0.40 -32.71
N THR A 322 -4.94 0.86 -33.95
CA THR A 322 -3.86 0.98 -34.94
C THR A 322 -2.80 1.98 -34.47
N PRO A 323 -1.58 1.97 -35.04
CA PRO A 323 -0.54 2.94 -34.70
C PRO A 323 -1.01 4.40 -34.75
N GLU A 324 -1.82 4.76 -35.75
CA GLU A 324 -2.36 6.11 -35.92
C GLU A 324 -3.38 6.46 -34.83
N GLU A 325 -4.25 5.50 -34.48
CA GLU A 325 -5.27 5.71 -33.45
C GLU A 325 -4.64 5.84 -32.05
N VAL A 326 -3.62 5.03 -31.78
CA VAL A 326 -2.85 5.12 -30.54
C VAL A 326 -2.09 6.44 -30.47
N GLU A 327 -1.48 6.89 -31.55
CA GLU A 327 -0.84 8.21 -31.59
C GLU A 327 -1.86 9.35 -31.35
N ARG A 328 -3.06 9.25 -31.95
CA ARG A 328 -4.15 10.23 -31.77
C ARG A 328 -4.62 10.33 -30.32
N VAL A 329 -4.75 9.21 -29.61
CA VAL A 329 -5.32 9.15 -28.26
C VAL A 329 -4.26 9.30 -27.17
N VAL A 330 -3.13 8.62 -27.31
CA VAL A 330 -2.07 8.50 -26.29
C VAL A 330 -0.98 9.55 -26.49
N GLY A 331 -0.71 9.95 -27.74
CA GLY A 331 0.38 10.85 -28.11
C GLY A 331 1.73 10.15 -28.31
N VAL A 332 1.76 8.82 -28.40
CA VAL A 332 3.00 8.05 -28.60
C VAL A 332 3.08 7.59 -30.06
N PRO A 333 4.19 7.86 -30.77
CA PRO A 333 4.34 7.43 -32.16
C PRO A 333 4.29 5.91 -32.31
N GLY A 334 3.60 5.44 -33.35
CA GLY A 334 3.54 4.01 -33.69
C GLY A 334 4.90 3.33 -33.79
N SER A 335 5.87 4.01 -34.43
CA SER A 335 7.23 3.50 -34.57
C SER A 335 7.97 3.30 -33.24
N GLN A 336 7.61 4.06 -32.19
CA GLN A 336 8.14 3.84 -30.85
C GLN A 336 7.52 2.59 -30.22
N LEU A 337 6.20 2.45 -30.32
CA LEU A 337 5.51 1.28 -29.77
C LEU A 337 5.90 -0.02 -30.47
N GLU A 338 6.20 0.01 -31.75
CA GLU A 338 6.76 -1.14 -32.45
C GLU A 338 8.10 -1.58 -31.85
N ARG A 339 9.00 -0.64 -31.55
CA ARG A 339 10.29 -0.96 -30.90
C ARG A 339 10.10 -1.51 -29.50
N VAL A 340 9.20 -0.92 -28.72
CA VAL A 340 8.86 -1.41 -27.37
C VAL A 340 8.30 -2.84 -27.45
N ALA A 341 7.30 -3.07 -28.31
CA ALA A 341 6.69 -4.38 -28.52
C ALA A 341 7.72 -5.44 -28.95
N ARG A 342 8.59 -5.09 -29.90
CA ARG A 342 9.68 -5.96 -30.38
C ARG A 342 10.68 -6.27 -29.26
N THR A 343 11.03 -5.27 -28.45
CA THR A 343 11.95 -5.44 -27.32
C THR A 343 11.36 -6.41 -26.29
N LEU A 344 10.09 -6.24 -25.92
CA LEU A 344 9.40 -7.13 -24.99
C LEU A 344 9.26 -8.55 -25.54
N ALA A 345 8.95 -8.69 -26.84
CA ALA A 345 8.80 -10.00 -27.48
C ALA A 345 10.14 -10.77 -27.59
N ASN A 346 11.22 -10.09 -27.94
CA ASN A 346 12.53 -10.73 -28.14
C ASN A 346 13.27 -11.04 -26.83
N ASN A 347 12.93 -10.37 -25.73
CA ASN A 347 13.62 -10.49 -24.45
C ASN A 347 12.73 -11.14 -23.38
N ARG A 348 12.28 -12.37 -23.63
CA ARG A 348 11.51 -13.17 -22.67
C ARG A 348 12.41 -14.06 -21.79
N PRO A 349 12.08 -14.25 -20.50
CA PRO A 349 10.90 -13.71 -19.82
C PRO A 349 11.04 -12.22 -19.47
N GLY A 350 9.94 -11.48 -19.58
CA GLY A 350 9.84 -10.08 -19.20
C GLY A 350 8.91 -9.86 -18.02
N THR A 351 9.22 -8.87 -17.18
CA THR A 351 8.38 -8.51 -16.03
C THR A 351 7.69 -7.17 -16.22
N LEU A 352 6.46 -7.03 -15.72
CA LEU A 352 5.69 -5.80 -15.74
C LEU A 352 5.50 -5.28 -14.32
N ILE A 353 5.92 -4.03 -14.07
CA ILE A 353 5.90 -3.36 -12.78
C ILE A 353 4.95 -2.16 -12.81
N TRP A 354 4.05 -2.06 -11.83
CA TRP A 354 3.20 -0.88 -11.66
C TRP A 354 2.91 -0.57 -10.18
N CYS A 355 2.39 0.63 -9.96
CA CYS A 355 1.86 1.08 -8.68
C CYS A 355 0.63 1.97 -8.93
N MET A 356 0.59 3.16 -8.31
CA MET A 356 -0.60 4.01 -8.30
C MET A 356 -0.92 4.72 -9.61
N GLY A 357 0.08 4.87 -10.49
CA GLY A 357 -0.13 5.48 -11.80
C GLY A 357 -1.13 4.70 -12.64
N GLY A 358 -1.17 3.37 -12.51
CA GLY A 358 -2.18 2.56 -13.18
C GLY A 358 -3.50 2.43 -12.41
N THR A 359 -3.46 2.47 -11.07
CA THR A 359 -4.62 2.09 -10.24
C THR A 359 -5.58 3.23 -9.96
N GLN A 360 -5.12 4.48 -9.82
CA GLN A 360 -5.91 5.63 -9.36
C GLN A 360 -6.60 6.38 -10.51
N HIS A 361 -7.49 5.65 -11.18
CA HIS A 361 -8.32 6.10 -12.30
C HIS A 361 -9.75 5.57 -12.11
N HIS A 362 -10.75 6.24 -12.69
CA HIS A 362 -12.13 5.73 -12.72
C HIS A 362 -12.28 4.46 -13.57
N THR A 363 -11.25 4.15 -14.37
CA THR A 363 -11.05 2.93 -15.16
C THR A 363 -9.85 2.09 -14.68
N GLY A 364 -9.39 2.28 -13.43
CA GLY A 364 -8.21 1.59 -12.91
C GLY A 364 -8.30 0.07 -13.00
N ASN A 365 -9.50 -0.50 -12.89
CA ASN A 365 -9.76 -1.92 -13.09
C ASN A 365 -9.48 -2.39 -14.53
N ASN A 366 -9.65 -1.52 -15.54
CA ASN A 366 -9.33 -1.82 -16.94
C ASN A 366 -7.81 -1.76 -17.15
N ASN A 367 -7.14 -0.75 -16.59
CA ASN A 367 -5.68 -0.61 -16.69
C ASN A 367 -4.96 -1.85 -16.14
N THR A 368 -5.28 -2.26 -14.91
CA THR A 368 -4.62 -3.40 -14.27
C THR A 368 -4.86 -4.70 -15.02
N ARG A 369 -6.03 -4.85 -15.67
CA ARG A 369 -6.31 -6.00 -16.52
C ARG A 369 -5.57 -5.96 -17.85
N ALA A 370 -5.47 -4.80 -18.50
CA ALA A 370 -4.68 -4.65 -19.73
C ALA A 370 -3.22 -5.06 -19.49
N TYR A 371 -2.63 -4.64 -18.36
CA TYR A 371 -1.28 -5.06 -17.96
C TYR A 371 -1.15 -6.58 -17.82
N CYS A 372 -2.14 -7.22 -17.18
CA CYS A 372 -2.15 -8.68 -17.02
C CYS A 372 -2.27 -9.39 -18.37
N ILE A 373 -3.13 -8.90 -19.26
CA ILE A 373 -3.38 -9.48 -20.59
C ILE A 373 -2.12 -9.39 -21.47
N LEU A 374 -1.35 -8.30 -21.38
CA LEU A 374 -0.05 -8.20 -22.04
C LEU A 374 0.89 -9.34 -21.61
N GLN A 375 1.00 -9.60 -20.30
CA GLN A 375 1.83 -10.69 -19.78
C GLN A 375 1.31 -12.08 -20.17
N LEU A 376 -0.02 -12.25 -20.28
CA LEU A 376 -0.61 -13.50 -20.80
C LEU A 376 -0.29 -13.71 -22.28
N ALA A 377 -0.38 -12.66 -23.10
CA ALA A 377 -0.06 -12.73 -24.53
C ALA A 377 1.42 -13.05 -24.78
N LEU A 378 2.31 -12.57 -23.92
CA LEU A 378 3.75 -12.84 -24.00
C LEU A 378 4.17 -14.17 -23.35
N GLY A 379 3.28 -14.88 -22.65
CA GLY A 379 3.62 -16.11 -21.95
C GLY A 379 4.50 -15.92 -20.71
N ASN A 380 4.48 -14.73 -20.10
CA ASN A 380 5.40 -14.36 -19.01
C ASN A 380 4.89 -14.73 -17.60
N MET A 381 3.70 -15.31 -17.44
CA MET A 381 3.16 -15.64 -16.12
C MET A 381 3.60 -17.02 -15.64
N GLY A 382 4.02 -17.13 -14.38
CA GLY A 382 4.46 -18.40 -13.80
C GLY A 382 5.89 -18.81 -14.18
N VAL A 383 6.75 -17.84 -14.53
CA VAL A 383 8.15 -18.08 -14.86
C VAL A 383 9.05 -17.15 -14.07
N SER A 384 10.27 -17.61 -13.73
CA SER A 384 11.28 -16.78 -13.06
C SER A 384 11.75 -15.66 -13.98
N GLY A 385 11.87 -14.44 -13.45
CA GLY A 385 12.16 -13.22 -14.22
C GLY A 385 10.95 -12.66 -14.97
N GLY A 386 9.78 -13.29 -14.86
CA GLY A 386 8.55 -12.87 -15.53
C GLY A 386 7.56 -12.13 -14.62
N GLY A 387 6.28 -12.42 -14.84
CA GLY A 387 5.19 -12.10 -13.95
C GLY A 387 4.78 -10.63 -13.91
N THR A 388 3.90 -10.34 -12.96
CA THR A 388 3.42 -9.00 -12.64
C THR A 388 3.93 -8.60 -11.26
N ASN A 389 4.89 -7.69 -11.24
CA ASN A 389 5.58 -7.24 -10.03
C ASN A 389 4.96 -5.94 -9.50
N ILE A 390 3.98 -6.12 -8.60
CA ILE A 390 3.06 -5.06 -8.23
C ILE A 390 3.52 -4.39 -6.94
N PHE A 391 4.23 -3.28 -7.06
CA PHE A 391 4.84 -2.62 -5.92
C PHE A 391 3.79 -1.89 -5.08
N ARG A 392 3.49 -2.48 -3.93
CA ARG A 392 2.52 -2.02 -2.93
C ARG A 392 2.94 -0.71 -2.25
N GLY A 393 1.99 0.01 -1.67
CA GLY A 393 2.22 1.30 -1.00
C GLY A 393 2.91 1.20 0.37
N HIS A 394 2.12 1.31 1.44
CA HIS A 394 2.59 1.22 2.83
C HIS A 394 3.23 -0.13 3.14
N ASP A 395 4.16 -0.13 4.08
CA ASP A 395 4.86 -1.29 4.65
C ASP A 395 4.01 -2.56 4.82
N ASN A 396 2.80 -2.45 5.37
CA ASN A 396 1.91 -3.59 5.59
C ASN A 396 0.58 -3.51 4.83
N VAL A 397 0.48 -2.74 3.74
CA VAL A 397 -0.78 -2.68 2.97
C VAL A 397 -1.18 -4.04 2.39
N GLN A 398 -0.21 -4.91 2.09
CA GLN A 398 -0.51 -6.28 1.65
C GLN A 398 -1.13 -7.06 2.81
N GLY A 399 -0.53 -7.03 4.01
CA GLY A 399 -1.06 -7.72 5.18
C GLY A 399 -2.41 -7.22 5.65
N ALA A 400 -2.63 -5.89 5.70
CA ALA A 400 -3.94 -5.32 6.02
C ALA A 400 -5.02 -5.66 4.98
N THR A 401 -4.62 -5.82 3.70
CA THR A 401 -5.50 -6.36 2.65
C THR A 401 -5.79 -7.84 2.87
N ASP A 402 -4.78 -8.64 3.24
CA ASP A 402 -4.91 -10.07 3.52
C ASP A 402 -5.84 -10.32 4.74
N MET A 403 -5.73 -9.49 5.78
CA MET A 403 -6.64 -9.43 6.93
C MET A 403 -8.01 -8.81 6.61
N CYS A 404 -8.16 -8.28 5.39
CA CYS A 404 -9.40 -7.72 4.87
C CYS A 404 -10.00 -6.65 5.78
N VAL A 405 -9.19 -5.68 6.19
CA VAL A 405 -9.66 -4.38 6.70
C VAL A 405 -10.30 -3.61 5.53
N LEU A 406 -11.41 -4.14 5.00
CA LEU A 406 -12.00 -3.79 3.72
C LEU A 406 -13.51 -3.89 3.82
N SER A 407 -14.20 -2.97 3.15
CA SER A 407 -15.66 -2.84 3.29
C SER A 407 -16.47 -3.96 2.61
N HIS A 408 -15.82 -4.98 2.05
CA HIS A 408 -16.45 -5.96 1.16
C HIS A 408 -15.98 -7.40 1.32
N THR A 409 -15.10 -7.68 2.29
CA THR A 409 -14.54 -9.02 2.56
C THR A 409 -14.25 -9.25 4.04
N LEU A 410 -14.01 -10.52 4.38
CA LEU A 410 -13.53 -11.06 5.66
C LEU A 410 -12.10 -11.59 5.49
N PRO A 411 -11.32 -11.72 6.57
CA PRO A 411 -9.90 -12.07 6.49
C PRO A 411 -9.66 -13.31 5.62
N GLY A 412 -8.54 -13.36 4.89
CA GLY A 412 -8.27 -14.41 3.91
C GLY A 412 -9.13 -14.31 2.65
N TYR A 413 -9.61 -13.12 2.27
CA TYR A 413 -10.44 -12.90 1.08
C TYR A 413 -11.74 -13.72 1.04
N TYR A 414 -12.29 -14.09 2.20
CA TYR A 414 -13.62 -14.67 2.26
C TYR A 414 -14.64 -13.55 1.98
N GLY A 415 -15.70 -13.85 1.21
CA GLY A 415 -16.72 -12.84 0.90
C GLY A 415 -17.60 -12.53 2.10
N LEU A 416 -18.51 -11.57 1.97
CA LEU A 416 -19.55 -11.29 2.99
C LEU A 416 -20.76 -12.23 2.88
N LYS A 417 -20.57 -13.47 2.42
CA LYS A 417 -21.67 -14.44 2.23
C LYS A 417 -21.95 -15.21 3.52
N PRO A 418 -23.18 -15.76 3.72
CA PRO A 418 -23.52 -16.50 4.94
C PRO A 418 -22.52 -17.62 5.29
N GLY A 419 -22.08 -18.41 4.31
CA GLY A 419 -21.09 -19.47 4.54
C GLY A 419 -19.71 -18.96 4.96
N SER A 420 -19.31 -17.77 4.52
CA SER A 420 -18.06 -17.13 4.93
C SER A 420 -18.12 -16.61 6.38
N TRP A 421 -19.26 -16.05 6.77
CA TRP A 421 -19.50 -15.69 8.17
C TRP A 421 -19.58 -16.91 9.08
N ALA A 422 -20.23 -17.99 8.63
CA ALA A 422 -20.25 -19.25 9.37
C ALA A 422 -18.84 -19.84 9.55
N HIS A 423 -17.97 -19.71 8.55
CA HIS A 423 -16.56 -20.09 8.67
C HIS A 423 -15.84 -19.29 9.76
N TRP A 424 -15.93 -17.96 9.71
CA TRP A 424 -15.27 -17.10 10.70
C TRP A 424 -15.86 -17.22 12.10
N ALA A 425 -17.18 -17.46 12.23
CA ALA A 425 -17.80 -17.78 13.51
C ALA A 425 -17.21 -19.07 14.12
N ARG A 426 -16.96 -20.12 13.32
CA ARG A 426 -16.28 -21.33 13.81
C ARG A 426 -14.83 -21.07 14.21
N VAL A 427 -14.09 -20.26 13.45
CA VAL A 427 -12.70 -19.89 13.78
C VAL A 427 -12.61 -19.12 15.08
N TRP A 428 -13.53 -18.17 15.29
CA TRP A 428 -13.61 -17.38 16.53
C TRP A 428 -14.28 -18.13 17.68
N GLU A 429 -14.86 -19.31 17.39
CA GLU A 429 -15.69 -20.06 18.33
C GLU A 429 -16.82 -19.22 18.92
N GLU A 430 -17.49 -18.48 18.04
CA GLU A 430 -18.56 -17.54 18.36
C GLU A 430 -19.91 -18.04 17.87
N ASP A 431 -20.98 -17.66 18.55
CA ASP A 431 -22.34 -17.89 18.07
C ASP A 431 -22.63 -17.00 16.85
N LEU A 432 -22.91 -17.64 15.72
CA LEU A 432 -23.24 -16.96 14.47
C LEU A 432 -24.51 -16.10 14.61
N ASP A 433 -25.49 -16.51 15.41
CA ASP A 433 -26.72 -15.74 15.59
C ASP A 433 -26.49 -14.51 16.48
N TRP A 434 -25.60 -14.60 17.47
CA TRP A 434 -25.12 -13.43 18.21
C TRP A 434 -24.45 -12.42 17.26
N LEU A 435 -23.54 -12.88 16.38
CA LEU A 435 -22.88 -12.02 15.40
C LEU A 435 -23.88 -11.34 14.47
N LYS A 436 -24.86 -12.09 13.93
CA LYS A 436 -25.93 -11.52 13.08
C LYS A 436 -26.69 -10.42 13.81
N GLY A 437 -27.01 -10.62 15.09
CA GLY A 437 -27.73 -9.66 15.92
C GLY A 437 -26.99 -8.34 16.17
N ARG A 438 -25.71 -8.23 15.77
CA ARG A 438 -24.94 -6.98 15.86
C ARG A 438 -25.19 -6.03 14.70
N PHE A 439 -25.67 -6.53 13.56
CA PHE A 439 -25.86 -5.76 12.33
C PHE A 439 -27.33 -5.40 12.10
N ASP A 440 -27.58 -4.24 11.51
CA ASP A 440 -28.90 -3.87 11.03
C ASP A 440 -29.26 -4.59 9.72
N SER A 441 -30.53 -4.50 9.33
CA SER A 441 -31.04 -4.96 8.04
C SER A 441 -31.83 -3.83 7.36
N ILE A 442 -31.80 -3.81 6.04
CA ILE A 442 -32.64 -2.94 5.21
C ILE A 442 -33.63 -3.78 4.42
N LYS A 443 -34.59 -3.13 3.77
CA LYS A 443 -35.47 -3.77 2.78
C LYS A 443 -34.85 -3.62 1.39
N ASP A 444 -34.72 -4.73 0.66
CA ASP A 444 -34.36 -4.68 -0.75
C ASP A 444 -35.53 -4.16 -1.61
N ALA A 445 -35.30 -4.02 -2.92
CA ALA A 445 -36.31 -3.53 -3.87
C ALA A 445 -37.58 -4.42 -3.93
N ASP A 446 -37.47 -5.68 -3.54
CA ASP A 446 -38.56 -6.66 -3.51
C ASP A 446 -39.22 -6.75 -2.12
N GLY A 447 -38.75 -5.96 -1.14
CA GLY A 447 -39.27 -5.91 0.23
C GLY A 447 -38.74 -7.00 1.17
N ASN A 448 -37.73 -7.77 0.76
CA ASN A 448 -37.11 -8.78 1.60
C ASN A 448 -36.09 -8.15 2.55
N ASP A 449 -35.86 -8.79 3.70
CA ASP A 449 -34.79 -8.39 4.61
C ASP A 449 -33.43 -8.67 3.98
N GLN A 450 -32.62 -7.62 3.87
CA GLN A 450 -31.24 -7.68 3.43
C GLN A 450 -30.33 -7.27 4.59
N PRO A 451 -29.66 -8.22 5.25
CA PRO A 451 -28.74 -7.92 6.34
C PRO A 451 -27.54 -7.11 5.84
N LEU A 452 -27.22 -6.00 6.52
CA LEU A 452 -26.05 -5.18 6.20
C LEU A 452 -24.75 -5.96 6.40
N MET A 453 -24.77 -7.00 7.25
CA MET A 453 -23.72 -8.01 7.42
C MET A 453 -23.28 -8.63 6.08
N ASN A 454 -24.20 -8.78 5.12
CA ASN A 454 -23.94 -9.39 3.83
C ASN A 454 -23.78 -8.37 2.68
N MET A 455 -23.83 -7.07 3.00
CA MET A 455 -23.65 -5.98 2.05
C MET A 455 -22.29 -5.32 2.21
N LYS A 456 -21.75 -4.82 1.11
CA LYS A 456 -20.55 -3.99 1.15
C LYS A 456 -20.85 -2.69 1.91
N GLY A 457 -19.95 -2.25 2.77
CA GLY A 457 -20.01 -0.93 3.40
C GLY A 457 -19.44 0.18 2.53
N ILE A 458 -19.57 1.42 3.00
CA ILE A 458 -19.05 2.61 2.34
C ILE A 458 -17.50 2.53 2.33
N PRO A 459 -16.84 2.66 1.18
CA PRO A 459 -15.39 2.64 1.09
C PRO A 459 -14.80 3.95 1.62
N VAL A 460 -13.55 3.91 2.11
CA VAL A 460 -12.93 5.13 2.66
C VAL A 460 -12.89 6.27 1.65
N SER A 461 -12.60 6.00 0.37
CA SER A 461 -12.62 7.02 -0.70
C SER A 461 -13.94 7.79 -0.84
N ARG A 462 -15.02 7.30 -0.23
CA ARG A 462 -16.36 7.87 -0.26
C ARG A 462 -16.95 8.13 1.13
N TRP A 463 -16.16 8.05 2.21
CA TRP A 463 -16.69 8.22 3.58
C TRP A 463 -17.37 9.59 3.77
N ILE A 464 -16.85 10.64 3.12
CA ILE A 464 -17.41 11.99 3.15
C ILE A 464 -18.83 12.03 2.56
N ASP A 465 -19.12 11.21 1.54
CA ASP A 465 -20.45 11.13 0.95
C ASP A 465 -21.40 10.40 1.90
N GLY A 466 -20.91 9.42 2.67
CA GLY A 466 -21.68 8.81 3.76
C GLY A 466 -22.17 9.81 4.83
N VAL A 467 -21.50 10.97 4.95
CA VAL A 467 -21.89 12.07 5.84
C VAL A 467 -22.75 13.12 5.12
N LEU A 468 -22.41 13.43 3.86
CA LEU A 468 -22.94 14.59 3.16
C LEU A 468 -24.15 14.32 2.26
N GLU A 469 -24.26 13.10 1.74
CA GLU A 469 -25.33 12.70 0.84
C GLU A 469 -26.67 12.65 1.60
N ASP A 470 -27.77 12.89 0.89
CA ASP A 470 -29.10 12.71 1.47
C ASP A 470 -29.25 11.25 1.92
N LYS A 471 -29.76 11.04 3.14
CA LYS A 471 -30.00 9.69 3.68
C LYS A 471 -30.90 8.85 2.79
N ASP A 472 -31.79 9.47 2.01
CA ASP A 472 -32.72 8.76 1.14
C ASP A 472 -32.01 8.23 -0.13
N ASN A 473 -30.77 8.67 -0.39
CA ASN A 473 -29.93 8.23 -1.51
C ASN A 473 -28.89 7.17 -1.13
N ILE A 474 -28.78 6.78 0.15
CA ILE A 474 -27.78 5.82 0.62
C ILE A 474 -28.40 4.47 1.01
N ASP A 475 -27.69 3.37 0.75
CA ASP A 475 -28.18 2.01 1.09
C ASP A 475 -27.78 1.60 2.53
N GLN A 476 -28.02 2.48 3.50
CA GLN A 476 -27.96 2.19 4.93
C GLN A 476 -28.95 3.07 5.70
N PRO A 477 -29.42 2.66 6.90
CA PRO A 477 -30.53 3.34 7.58
C PRO A 477 -30.29 4.83 7.86
N ASN A 478 -29.05 5.23 8.14
CA ASN A 478 -28.68 6.60 8.51
C ASN A 478 -27.29 6.96 8.00
N ASN A 479 -27.02 8.26 7.87
CA ASN A 479 -25.69 8.79 7.55
C ASN A 479 -24.64 8.46 8.60
N VAL A 480 -23.37 8.53 8.21
CA VAL A 480 -22.23 8.44 9.14
C VAL A 480 -22.23 9.67 10.06
N ARG A 481 -22.24 9.42 11.37
CA ARG A 481 -22.24 10.44 12.44
C ARG A 481 -20.93 10.48 13.23
N ALA A 482 -20.21 9.36 13.30
CA ALA A 482 -18.87 9.32 13.89
C ALA A 482 -17.84 8.72 12.93
N MET A 483 -16.68 9.36 12.84
CA MET A 483 -15.54 8.88 12.06
C MET A 483 -14.36 8.59 12.98
N VAL A 484 -13.87 7.34 12.95
CA VAL A 484 -12.62 6.94 13.60
C VAL A 484 -11.56 6.80 12.52
N LEU A 485 -10.55 7.68 12.55
CA LEU A 485 -9.39 7.68 11.68
C LEU A 485 -8.21 7.08 12.44
N TRP A 486 -7.96 5.79 12.24
CA TRP A 486 -6.90 5.07 12.93
C TRP A 486 -5.73 4.83 11.97
N GLY A 487 -4.62 5.53 12.17
CA GLY A 487 -3.41 5.43 11.35
C GLY A 487 -3.66 5.75 9.87
N HIS A 488 -4.44 6.79 9.56
CA HIS A 488 -4.78 7.19 8.20
C HIS A 488 -4.84 8.71 8.04
N ALA A 489 -4.14 9.22 7.03
CA ALA A 489 -4.07 10.66 6.74
C ALA A 489 -5.15 11.08 5.72
N PRO A 490 -5.93 12.15 5.98
CA PRO A 490 -7.07 12.54 5.13
C PRO A 490 -6.63 13.25 3.86
N ASN A 491 -5.47 13.92 3.87
CA ASN A 491 -4.90 14.62 2.72
C ASN A 491 -4.43 13.66 1.60
N SER A 492 -4.50 12.34 1.82
CA SER A 492 -4.34 11.32 0.78
C SER A 492 -5.61 11.08 -0.05
N GLN A 493 -6.72 11.73 0.28
CA GLN A 493 -8.03 11.61 -0.37
C GLN A 493 -8.42 12.89 -1.11
N THR A 494 -9.13 12.76 -2.25
CA THR A 494 -9.63 13.89 -3.04
C THR A 494 -10.75 14.67 -2.34
N ARG A 495 -11.16 15.80 -2.94
CA ARG A 495 -12.32 16.61 -2.49
C ARG A 495 -12.13 17.19 -1.09
N GLY A 496 -10.98 17.84 -0.88
CA GLY A 496 -10.58 18.39 0.42
C GLY A 496 -11.55 19.43 1.00
N LYS A 497 -12.28 20.18 0.17
CA LYS A 497 -13.33 21.12 0.62
C LYS A 497 -14.50 20.38 1.24
N GLU A 498 -15.04 19.41 0.53
CA GLU A 498 -16.14 18.59 1.01
C GLU A 498 -15.72 17.76 2.22
N MET A 499 -14.47 17.29 2.24
CA MET A 499 -13.93 16.59 3.40
C MET A 499 -13.92 17.46 4.65
N LYS A 500 -13.47 18.72 4.55
CA LYS A 500 -13.58 19.69 5.65
C LYS A 500 -15.03 19.83 6.12
N THR A 501 -15.97 20.02 5.20
CA THR A 501 -17.40 20.13 5.52
C THR A 501 -17.96 18.86 6.18
N ALA A 502 -17.58 17.68 5.69
CA ALA A 502 -17.99 16.40 6.27
C ALA A 502 -17.48 16.27 7.72
N MET A 503 -16.19 16.57 7.95
CA MET A 503 -15.62 16.59 9.30
C MET A 503 -16.37 17.53 10.23
N GLU A 504 -16.82 18.69 9.75
CA GLU A 504 -17.58 19.67 10.54
C GLU A 504 -19.00 19.22 10.87
N LYS A 505 -19.60 18.35 10.06
CA LYS A 505 -20.96 17.81 10.29
C LYS A 505 -21.02 16.59 11.20
N LEU A 506 -19.90 15.88 11.42
CA LEU A 506 -19.88 14.73 12.32
C LEU A 506 -20.32 15.11 13.74
N ASP A 507 -20.87 14.18 14.50
CA ASP A 507 -21.05 14.36 15.94
C ASP A 507 -19.73 14.15 16.67
N MET A 508 -18.90 13.24 16.15
CA MET A 508 -17.63 12.85 16.76
C MET A 508 -16.57 12.53 15.70
N LEU A 509 -15.37 13.05 15.90
CA LEU A 509 -14.17 12.70 15.14
C LEU A 509 -13.10 12.18 16.10
N VAL A 510 -12.64 10.94 15.89
CA VAL A 510 -11.57 10.34 16.69
C VAL A 510 -10.39 10.07 15.77
N VAL A 511 -9.22 10.58 16.13
CA VAL A 511 -7.97 10.32 15.42
C VAL A 511 -7.06 9.52 16.34
N VAL A 512 -6.62 8.34 15.89
CA VAL A 512 -5.71 7.47 16.63
C VAL A 512 -4.45 7.31 15.80
N ASP A 513 -3.36 7.93 16.24
CA ASP A 513 -2.14 8.04 15.42
C ASP A 513 -0.93 8.43 16.30
N PRO A 514 0.31 8.06 15.94
CA PRO A 514 1.50 8.56 16.62
C PRO A 514 1.73 10.08 16.44
N TYR A 515 1.10 10.71 15.45
CA TYR A 515 1.21 12.14 15.14
C TYR A 515 -0.18 12.79 14.98
N PRO A 516 -0.34 14.09 15.29
CA PRO A 516 -1.57 14.79 14.91
C PRO A 516 -1.63 14.91 13.38
N THR A 517 -2.44 14.07 12.75
CA THR A 517 -2.63 14.11 11.28
C THR A 517 -3.35 15.39 10.86
N VAL A 518 -3.39 15.66 9.56
CA VAL A 518 -4.17 16.77 8.98
C VAL A 518 -5.65 16.77 9.42
N SER A 519 -6.21 15.61 9.80
CA SER A 519 -7.58 15.48 10.32
C SER A 519 -7.82 16.28 11.58
N ALA A 520 -6.78 16.49 12.39
CA ALA A 520 -6.87 17.26 13.62
C ALA A 520 -7.10 18.77 13.37
N VAL A 521 -6.68 19.28 12.19
CA VAL A 521 -6.53 20.73 11.96
C VAL A 521 -7.31 21.28 10.78
N MET A 522 -7.70 20.45 9.81
CA MET A 522 -8.38 20.90 8.59
C MET A 522 -9.74 21.56 8.86
N HIS A 523 -10.48 21.05 9.85
CA HIS A 523 -11.83 21.53 10.19
C HIS A 523 -11.83 22.70 11.18
N ASP A 524 -12.98 23.35 11.35
CA ASP A 524 -13.19 24.46 12.30
C ASP A 524 -13.94 24.07 13.58
N ARG A 525 -14.19 22.76 13.81
CA ARG A 525 -14.82 22.27 15.05
C ARG A 525 -14.11 22.81 16.30
N THR A 526 -14.89 23.18 17.30
CA THR A 526 -14.41 23.58 18.63
C THR A 526 -14.45 22.44 19.65
N ASP A 527 -15.28 21.42 19.39
CA ASP A 527 -15.57 20.33 20.32
C ASP A 527 -15.82 19.00 19.56
N GLY A 528 -15.91 17.88 20.29
CA GLY A 528 -16.23 16.57 19.72
C GLY A 528 -15.12 15.98 18.84
N VAL A 529 -13.87 16.37 19.09
CA VAL A 529 -12.68 15.85 18.41
C VAL A 529 -11.71 15.31 19.44
N TYR A 530 -11.22 14.09 19.22
CA TYR A 530 -10.31 13.40 20.13
C TYR A 530 -9.05 12.96 19.38
N LEU A 531 -7.89 13.12 20.02
CA LEU A 531 -6.61 12.61 19.57
C LEU A 531 -6.13 11.56 20.57
N LEU A 532 -5.89 10.34 20.12
CA LEU A 532 -5.38 9.24 20.95
C LEU A 532 -3.98 8.85 20.46
N PRO A 533 -2.94 8.89 21.33
CA PRO A 533 -1.58 8.57 20.94
C PRO A 533 -1.41 7.06 20.75
N ALA A 534 -1.28 6.63 19.51
CA ALA A 534 -0.84 5.27 19.20
C ALA A 534 0.68 5.17 19.27
N SER A 535 1.17 4.00 19.64
CA SER A 535 2.59 3.65 19.52
C SER A 535 2.98 3.51 18.05
N THR A 536 4.23 3.82 17.70
CA THR A 536 4.79 3.41 16.40
C THR A 536 4.99 1.89 16.38
N GLN A 537 5.18 1.33 15.19
CA GLN A 537 5.42 -0.11 15.05
C GLN A 537 6.79 -0.56 15.56
N TYR A 538 7.67 0.37 15.96
CA TYR A 538 8.95 0.07 16.64
C TYR A 538 8.78 -0.04 18.16
N GLU A 539 7.64 0.39 18.67
CA GLU A 539 7.30 0.39 20.10
C GLU A 539 6.41 -0.81 20.48
N THR A 540 6.23 -1.73 19.53
CA THR A 540 5.44 -2.95 19.67
C THR A 540 6.07 -4.09 18.85
N ARG A 541 5.44 -5.26 18.86
CA ARG A 541 5.89 -6.45 18.13
C ARG A 541 4.75 -7.08 17.33
N GLY A 542 5.08 -7.79 16.27
CA GLY A 542 4.11 -8.46 15.42
C GLY A 542 4.68 -8.77 14.05
N SER A 543 3.84 -9.15 13.09
CA SER A 543 4.28 -9.47 11.73
C SER A 543 3.76 -8.48 10.70
N ILE A 544 4.49 -8.34 9.59
CA ILE A 544 4.02 -7.61 8.40
C ILE A 544 4.16 -8.49 7.16
N THR A 545 3.44 -8.12 6.11
CA THR A 545 3.52 -8.75 4.78
C THR A 545 4.00 -7.72 3.76
N ALA A 546 5.19 -7.94 3.21
CA ALA A 546 5.78 -7.08 2.19
C ALA A 546 5.11 -7.27 0.81
N SER A 547 5.46 -6.44 -0.16
CA SER A 547 4.87 -6.44 -1.50
C SER A 547 5.00 -7.78 -2.23
N ASN A 548 6.11 -8.49 -2.01
CA ASN A 548 6.39 -9.82 -2.56
C ASN A 548 5.71 -10.97 -1.77
N ARG A 549 4.78 -10.65 -0.86
CA ARG A 549 4.07 -11.56 0.03
C ARG A 549 4.93 -12.21 1.12
N SER A 550 6.21 -11.89 1.22
CA SER A 550 7.06 -12.34 2.33
C SER A 550 6.59 -11.73 3.64
N VAL A 551 6.38 -12.57 4.65
CA VAL A 551 6.08 -12.15 6.01
C VAL A 551 7.33 -12.05 6.85
N GLN A 552 7.37 -10.99 7.63
CA GLN A 552 8.53 -10.62 8.43
C GLN A 552 8.07 -10.27 9.83
N TRP A 553 8.75 -10.82 10.84
CA TRP A 553 8.51 -10.46 12.23
C TRP A 553 9.23 -9.16 12.58
N ARG A 554 8.55 -8.27 13.30
CA ARG A 554 9.08 -7.06 13.91
C ARG A 554 9.21 -7.31 15.41
N ASP A 555 10.44 -7.21 15.90
CA ASP A 555 10.69 -7.12 17.33
C ASP A 555 10.58 -5.68 17.81
N GLN A 556 10.16 -5.55 19.07
CA GLN A 556 10.04 -4.28 19.77
C GLN A 556 11.43 -3.69 20.01
N VAL A 557 11.64 -2.45 19.54
CA VAL A 557 12.92 -1.75 19.64
C VAL A 557 12.96 -0.85 20.87
N ALA A 558 11.83 -0.25 21.22
CA ALA A 558 11.68 0.62 22.39
C ALA A 558 10.36 0.33 23.10
N GLU A 559 10.27 0.66 24.39
CA GLU A 559 8.97 0.70 25.09
C GLU A 559 8.11 1.85 24.54
N PRO A 560 6.76 1.73 24.59
CA PRO A 560 5.87 2.85 24.26
C PRO A 560 6.28 4.15 24.96
N VAL A 561 6.53 5.19 24.17
CA VAL A 561 6.98 6.48 24.68
C VAL A 561 5.78 7.36 25.06
N PHE A 562 6.00 8.27 26.02
CA PHE A 562 4.97 9.13 26.61
C PHE A 562 3.80 8.31 27.21
N GLU A 563 2.56 8.64 26.86
CA GLU A 563 1.36 7.86 27.21
C GLU A 563 0.80 7.14 25.98
N SER A 564 1.63 6.88 24.95
CA SER A 564 1.18 6.12 23.80
C SER A 564 0.91 4.66 24.16
N LEU A 565 -0.04 4.03 23.47
CA LEU A 565 -0.38 2.63 23.65
C LEU A 565 -0.35 1.88 22.32
N PRO A 566 0.03 0.59 22.31
CA PRO A 566 -0.12 -0.26 21.14
C PRO A 566 -1.57 -0.33 20.66
N ASP A 567 -1.78 -0.43 19.34
CA ASP A 567 -3.12 -0.35 18.75
C ASP A 567 -4.06 -1.44 19.30
N HIS A 568 -3.58 -2.68 19.47
CA HIS A 568 -4.37 -3.79 20.03
C HIS A 568 -4.76 -3.56 21.50
N THR A 569 -3.96 -2.82 22.27
CA THR A 569 -4.32 -2.42 23.65
C THR A 569 -5.44 -1.39 23.63
N ILE A 570 -5.39 -0.39 22.74
CA ILE A 570 -6.47 0.59 22.57
C ILE A 570 -7.77 -0.12 22.14
N MET A 571 -7.68 -1.11 21.23
CA MET A 571 -8.83 -1.94 20.84
C MET A 571 -9.40 -2.72 22.02
N ALA A 572 -8.55 -3.27 22.89
CA ALA A 572 -8.99 -3.98 24.09
C ALA A 572 -9.74 -3.07 25.07
N MET A 573 -9.28 -1.83 25.24
CA MET A 573 -9.97 -0.84 26.07
C MET A 573 -11.38 -0.51 25.53
N PHE A 574 -11.51 -0.33 24.22
CA PHE A 574 -12.82 -0.12 23.60
C PHE A 574 -13.71 -1.35 23.67
N ALA A 575 -13.19 -2.56 23.41
CA ALA A 575 -13.95 -3.80 23.53
C ALA A 575 -14.50 -4.00 24.95
N LYS A 576 -13.71 -3.63 25.96
CA LYS A 576 -14.14 -3.63 27.37
C LYS A 576 -15.24 -2.60 27.61
N LYS A 577 -15.09 -1.37 27.10
CA LYS A 577 -16.11 -0.31 27.18
C LYS A 577 -17.43 -0.73 26.54
N PHE A 578 -17.37 -1.50 25.44
CA PHE A 578 -18.56 -1.96 24.72
C PHE A 578 -19.12 -3.30 25.23
N GLY A 579 -18.48 -3.93 26.22
CA GLY A 579 -19.00 -5.11 26.92
C GLY A 579 -18.85 -6.43 26.17
N TRP A 580 -17.90 -6.55 25.25
CA TRP A 580 -17.66 -7.79 24.49
C TRP A 580 -16.19 -8.19 24.40
N ALA A 581 -15.35 -7.70 25.33
CA ALA A 581 -13.93 -8.08 25.42
C ALA A 581 -13.75 -9.59 25.65
N ASP A 582 -14.53 -10.19 26.55
CA ASP A 582 -14.40 -11.62 26.87
C ASP A 582 -14.67 -12.50 25.64
N GLN A 583 -15.65 -12.13 24.80
CA GLN A 583 -15.90 -12.83 23.55
C GLN A 583 -14.80 -12.57 22.52
N LEU A 584 -14.34 -11.32 22.36
CA LEU A 584 -13.32 -10.97 21.36
C LEU A 584 -11.98 -11.67 21.64
N PHE A 585 -11.60 -11.78 22.91
CA PHE A 585 -10.30 -12.30 23.34
C PHE A 585 -10.37 -13.71 23.93
N ARG A 586 -11.46 -14.46 23.73
CA ARG A 586 -11.61 -15.81 24.31
C ARG A 586 -10.50 -16.80 23.98
N ASN A 587 -9.81 -16.60 22.85
CA ASN A 587 -8.68 -17.40 22.38
C ASN A 587 -7.34 -16.66 22.45
N ILE A 588 -7.28 -15.49 23.08
CA ILE A 588 -6.12 -14.59 23.08
C ILE A 588 -5.83 -14.21 24.52
N ALA A 589 -4.64 -14.56 25.02
CA ALA A 589 -4.24 -14.11 26.35
C ALA A 589 -4.16 -12.59 26.40
N VAL A 590 -4.68 -12.00 27.48
CA VAL A 590 -4.55 -10.58 27.78
C VAL A 590 -3.78 -10.45 29.08
N ASP A 591 -2.71 -9.69 29.08
CA ASP A 591 -1.83 -9.56 30.26
C ASP A 591 -2.45 -8.67 31.37
N ASP A 592 -1.75 -8.56 32.50
CA ASP A 592 -2.20 -7.75 33.65
C ASP A 592 -2.32 -6.25 33.34
N LYS A 593 -1.67 -5.77 32.27
CA LYS A 593 -1.77 -4.40 31.78
C LYS A 593 -2.91 -4.22 30.77
N GLY A 594 -3.58 -5.29 30.38
CA GLY A 594 -4.66 -5.28 29.41
C GLY A 594 -4.19 -5.36 27.96
N GLU A 595 -2.95 -5.78 27.70
CA GLU A 595 -2.40 -5.94 26.34
C GLU A 595 -2.67 -7.35 25.79
N PRO A 596 -3.38 -7.47 24.65
CA PRO A 596 -3.55 -8.75 23.95
C PRO A 596 -2.23 -9.35 23.44
N ASN A 597 -2.05 -10.66 23.58
CA ASN A 597 -0.89 -11.38 23.09
C ASN A 597 -0.91 -11.54 21.56
N VAL A 598 0.11 -11.01 20.88
CA VAL A 598 0.20 -11.00 19.41
C VAL A 598 0.46 -12.38 18.81
N GLU A 599 1.15 -13.27 19.52
CA GLU A 599 1.36 -14.65 19.08
C GLU A 599 0.06 -15.47 19.08
N ASP A 600 -0.80 -15.29 20.08
CA ASP A 600 -2.13 -15.92 20.11
C ASP A 600 -3.03 -15.38 19.00
N ILE A 601 -2.99 -14.07 18.73
CA ILE A 601 -3.69 -13.47 17.59
C ILE A 601 -3.23 -14.11 16.27
N THR A 602 -1.92 -14.31 16.13
CA THR A 602 -1.33 -15.01 14.97
C THR A 602 -1.90 -16.41 14.80
N ARG A 603 -1.97 -17.17 15.90
CA ARG A 603 -2.54 -18.52 15.88
C ARG A 603 -4.02 -18.50 15.53
N GLU A 604 -4.79 -17.54 16.02
CA GLU A 604 -6.22 -17.45 15.72
C GLU A 604 -6.49 -17.24 14.23
N TYR A 605 -5.80 -16.29 13.58
CA TYR A 605 -6.01 -16.07 12.14
C TYR A 605 -5.47 -17.22 11.28
N ASN A 606 -4.41 -17.91 11.71
CA ASN A 606 -3.87 -19.08 11.00
C ASN A 606 -4.87 -20.24 10.95
N ARG A 607 -5.71 -20.42 11.97
CA ARG A 607 -6.77 -21.45 11.98
C ARG A 607 -7.81 -21.24 10.86
N GLY A 608 -7.98 -20.01 10.38
CA GLY A 608 -9.06 -19.63 9.45
C GLY A 608 -8.61 -19.28 8.03
N MET A 609 -7.37 -18.84 7.83
CA MET A 609 -6.91 -18.23 6.57
C MET A 609 -6.33 -19.24 5.56
N TRP A 610 -7.13 -20.24 5.18
CA TRP A 610 -6.73 -21.33 4.28
C TRP A 610 -6.57 -20.91 2.82
N THR A 611 -7.41 -20.00 2.34
CA THR A 611 -7.49 -19.56 0.93
C THR A 611 -6.17 -19.02 0.38
N ILE A 612 -5.40 -18.35 1.23
CA ILE A 612 -4.07 -17.82 0.92
C ILE A 612 -2.99 -18.55 1.71
N GLY A 613 -3.30 -19.58 2.50
CA GLY A 613 -2.30 -20.35 3.22
C GLY A 613 -1.48 -19.51 4.20
N TYR A 614 -2.13 -18.68 5.03
CA TYR A 614 -1.48 -18.20 6.27
C TYR A 614 -1.47 -19.32 7.32
N SER A 615 -2.31 -20.35 7.14
CA SER A 615 -2.40 -21.53 7.99
C SER A 615 -1.08 -22.26 8.21
N GLY A 616 -0.17 -22.25 7.24
CA GLY A 616 1.15 -22.90 7.36
C GLY A 616 2.16 -22.08 8.15
N TRP A 617 1.77 -20.95 8.72
CA TRP A 617 2.63 -20.11 9.54
C TRP A 617 2.47 -20.40 11.02
N ALA A 618 3.55 -20.16 11.76
CA ALA A 618 3.53 -20.06 13.21
C ALA A 618 4.44 -18.89 13.60
N PRO A 619 4.17 -18.20 14.73
CA PRO A 619 5.04 -17.14 15.24
C PRO A 619 6.51 -17.58 15.29
N GLU A 620 6.76 -18.81 15.76
CA GLU A 620 8.11 -19.39 15.89
C GLU A 620 8.78 -19.54 14.52
N ARG A 621 8.04 -19.99 13.51
CA ARG A 621 8.55 -20.20 12.16
C ARG A 621 8.91 -18.87 11.50
N ILE A 622 8.06 -17.84 11.62
CA ILE A 622 8.35 -16.51 11.07
C ILE A 622 9.57 -15.89 11.78
N LYS A 623 9.65 -16.00 13.11
CA LYS A 623 10.80 -15.55 13.90
C LYS A 623 12.10 -16.27 13.50
N ALA A 624 12.04 -17.58 13.23
CA ALA A 624 13.19 -18.35 12.77
C ALA A 624 13.75 -17.82 11.44
N HIS A 625 12.91 -17.38 10.50
CA HIS A 625 13.39 -16.74 9.26
C HIS A 625 14.13 -15.42 9.53
N MET A 626 13.67 -14.63 10.49
CA MET A 626 14.34 -13.38 10.89
C MET A 626 15.69 -13.63 11.57
N ALA A 627 15.78 -14.66 12.42
CA ALA A 627 17.02 -15.08 13.05
C ALA A 627 18.05 -15.59 12.02
N ASN A 628 17.58 -16.32 10.99
CA ASN A 628 18.41 -17.03 10.02
C ASN A 628 18.53 -16.33 8.65
N GLN A 629 18.35 -15.00 8.55
CA GLN A 629 18.40 -14.27 7.27
C GLN A 629 19.62 -14.58 6.38
N HIS A 630 20.77 -14.86 7.00
CA HIS A 630 22.03 -15.15 6.33
C HIS A 630 22.02 -16.46 5.51
N THR A 631 21.05 -17.37 5.73
CA THR A 631 20.95 -18.64 4.99
C THR A 631 20.23 -18.51 3.66
N PHE A 632 19.48 -17.42 3.44
CA PHE A 632 18.64 -17.26 2.25
C PHE A 632 19.43 -16.74 1.06
N ASP A 633 19.28 -17.40 -0.09
CA ASP A 633 19.85 -16.93 -1.33
C ASP A 633 19.24 -15.58 -1.75
N ARG A 634 20.12 -14.66 -2.17
CA ARG A 634 19.77 -13.28 -2.49
C ARG A 634 19.01 -13.13 -3.81
N THR A 635 18.75 -14.20 -4.55
CA THR A 635 17.99 -14.20 -5.81
C THR A 635 16.75 -15.10 -5.71
N THR A 636 16.91 -16.34 -5.26
CA THR A 636 15.79 -17.30 -5.20
C THR A 636 14.96 -17.17 -3.93
N LEU A 637 15.47 -16.45 -2.91
CA LEU A 637 14.93 -16.38 -1.55
C LEU A 637 14.92 -17.72 -0.82
N GLN A 638 15.47 -18.80 -1.36
CA GLN A 638 15.47 -20.11 -0.70
C GLN A 638 16.61 -20.21 0.30
N ALA A 639 16.34 -20.72 1.50
CA ALA A 639 17.39 -21.05 2.45
C ALA A 639 18.22 -22.23 1.96
N ILE A 640 19.55 -22.13 2.11
CA ILE A 640 20.51 -23.18 1.79
C ILE A 640 21.24 -23.56 3.08
N GLY A 641 20.77 -24.63 3.71
CA GLY A 641 21.22 -25.12 5.02
C GLY A 641 20.62 -24.37 6.21
N GLY A 642 21.00 -24.81 7.42
CA GLY A 642 20.55 -24.23 8.67
C GLY A 642 19.16 -24.72 9.12
N GLU A 643 18.57 -24.00 10.08
CA GLU A 643 17.30 -24.36 10.73
C GLU A 643 16.09 -24.33 9.79
N VAL A 644 16.11 -23.41 8.82
CA VAL A 644 15.01 -23.11 7.89
C VAL A 644 15.29 -23.61 6.47
N ASP A 645 16.16 -24.61 6.33
CA ASP A 645 16.62 -25.15 5.04
C ASP A 645 15.47 -25.51 4.09
N GLY A 646 15.59 -25.11 2.83
CA GLY A 646 14.61 -25.36 1.77
C GLY A 646 13.37 -24.45 1.78
N GLU A 647 13.13 -23.68 2.85
CA GLU A 647 12.03 -22.70 2.94
C GLU A 647 12.39 -21.40 2.21
N TYR A 648 11.38 -20.64 1.75
CA TYR A 648 11.59 -19.34 1.12
C TYR A 648 11.45 -18.22 2.15
N TYR A 649 12.27 -17.17 2.05
CA TYR A 649 12.31 -16.06 3.00
C TYR A 649 10.92 -15.42 3.20
N GLY A 650 10.44 -15.46 4.44
CA GLY A 650 9.13 -14.96 4.84
C GLY A 650 7.94 -15.79 4.37
N LEU A 651 8.13 -17.07 3.98
CA LEU A 651 7.06 -18.00 3.66
C LEU A 651 5.97 -17.42 2.74
N PRO A 652 6.36 -16.81 1.60
CA PRO A 652 5.47 -16.03 0.75
C PRO A 652 4.23 -16.81 0.38
N TRP A 653 3.06 -16.20 0.54
CA TRP A 653 1.81 -16.94 0.48
C TRP A 653 1.39 -17.27 -0.97
N PRO A 654 0.85 -18.46 -1.29
CA PRO A 654 0.41 -19.47 -0.33
C PRO A 654 1.51 -20.28 0.37
N CYS A 655 1.32 -20.44 1.67
CA CYS A 655 2.05 -21.37 2.53
C CYS A 655 1.05 -22.35 3.18
N TRP A 656 0.64 -23.36 2.42
CA TRP A 656 -0.51 -24.20 2.79
C TRP A 656 -0.24 -25.24 3.88
N GLY A 657 -1.35 -25.78 4.41
CA GLY A 657 -1.37 -26.79 5.45
C GLY A 657 -1.21 -26.19 6.84
N THR A 658 -0.93 -27.06 7.81
CA THR A 658 -0.54 -26.66 9.15
C THR A 658 0.97 -26.34 9.19
N PRO A 659 1.48 -25.67 10.24
CA PRO A 659 2.91 -25.39 10.38
C PRO A 659 3.77 -26.66 10.34
N GLU A 660 3.25 -27.79 10.82
CA GLU A 660 3.92 -29.09 10.85
C GLU A 660 4.11 -29.67 9.45
N LEU A 661 3.22 -29.36 8.49
CA LEU A 661 3.38 -29.76 7.09
C LEU A 661 4.61 -29.09 6.46
N LYS A 662 5.06 -27.96 7.01
CA LYS A 662 6.25 -27.21 6.56
C LYS A 662 6.27 -26.92 5.05
N HIS A 663 5.13 -26.56 4.47
CA HIS A 663 5.10 -26.04 3.10
C HIS A 663 6.06 -24.82 2.99
N PRO A 664 6.98 -24.74 2.02
CA PRO A 664 8.09 -23.78 2.03
C PRO A 664 7.68 -22.34 1.71
N GLY A 665 6.43 -22.15 1.27
CA GLY A 665 5.93 -20.91 0.68
C GLY A 665 6.09 -20.91 -0.84
N THR A 666 5.41 -19.99 -1.50
CA THR A 666 5.34 -19.87 -2.96
C THR A 666 5.87 -18.51 -3.42
N PRO A 667 7.19 -18.34 -3.67
CA PRO A 667 7.74 -17.04 -4.05
C PRO A 667 7.25 -16.58 -5.43
N ASN A 668 7.08 -17.51 -6.37
CA ASN A 668 6.59 -17.25 -7.72
C ASN A 668 5.25 -17.97 -7.90
N LEU A 669 4.16 -17.20 -7.91
CA LEU A 669 2.84 -17.72 -8.22
C LEU A 669 2.81 -18.29 -9.64
N TYR A 670 2.12 -19.42 -9.78
CA TYR A 670 1.81 -20.06 -11.05
C TYR A 670 2.98 -20.74 -11.77
N ASP A 671 4.10 -20.94 -11.04
CA ASP A 671 5.26 -21.70 -11.49
C ASP A 671 4.97 -23.21 -11.43
N MET A 672 4.71 -23.79 -12.60
CA MET A 672 4.41 -25.21 -12.75
C MET A 672 5.67 -26.06 -12.92
N SER A 673 6.86 -25.44 -13.01
CA SER A 673 8.13 -26.17 -13.08
C SER A 673 8.54 -26.78 -11.73
N LYS A 674 7.74 -26.56 -10.69
CA LYS A 674 7.91 -27.07 -9.34
C LYS A 674 6.67 -27.86 -8.93
N ALA A 675 6.89 -28.85 -8.08
CA ALA A 675 5.82 -29.57 -7.40
C ALA A 675 5.09 -28.65 -6.41
N VAL A 676 3.81 -28.91 -6.13
CA VAL A 676 2.99 -28.06 -5.25
C VAL A 676 3.55 -28.06 -3.83
N SER A 677 4.01 -29.21 -3.33
CA SER A 677 4.68 -29.34 -2.03
C SER A 677 5.98 -28.53 -1.91
N LYS A 678 6.53 -28.06 -3.04
CA LYS A 678 7.74 -27.23 -3.14
C LYS A 678 7.44 -25.78 -3.51
N GLY A 679 6.18 -25.36 -3.43
CA GLY A 679 5.73 -24.00 -3.75
C GLY A 679 5.47 -23.77 -5.24
N GLY A 680 5.30 -24.83 -6.04
CA GLY A 680 4.79 -24.72 -7.41
C GLY A 680 3.27 -24.55 -7.44
N LEU A 681 2.72 -23.92 -8.47
CA LEU A 681 1.28 -23.64 -8.57
C LEU A 681 0.77 -23.58 -10.01
N THR A 682 -0.52 -23.83 -10.16
CA THR A 682 -1.32 -23.60 -11.38
C THR A 682 -2.24 -22.39 -11.20
N PHE A 683 -2.95 -21.96 -12.25
CA PHE A 683 -3.97 -20.91 -12.09
C PHE A 683 -5.24 -21.48 -11.44
N ARG A 684 -5.96 -20.64 -10.70
CA ARG A 684 -7.07 -21.09 -9.85
C ARG A 684 -8.34 -21.39 -10.63
N ALA A 685 -9.02 -22.49 -10.31
CA ALA A 685 -10.37 -22.82 -10.81
C ALA A 685 -11.48 -22.03 -10.09
N ARG A 686 -11.28 -20.72 -9.92
CA ARG A 686 -12.14 -19.84 -9.10
C ARG A 686 -13.47 -19.49 -9.78
N PHE A 687 -13.52 -19.53 -11.12
CA PHE A 687 -14.62 -18.95 -11.91
C PHE A 687 -15.54 -20.01 -12.53
N GLY A 688 -15.53 -21.21 -11.97
CA GLY A 688 -16.20 -22.38 -12.55
C GLY A 688 -15.27 -23.17 -13.46
N VAL A 689 -15.80 -24.26 -14.01
CA VAL A 689 -15.08 -25.20 -14.90
C VAL A 689 -15.44 -25.02 -16.37
N GLU A 690 -16.54 -24.33 -16.67
CA GLU A 690 -17.07 -24.12 -18.01
C GLU A 690 -17.77 -22.76 -18.09
N ARG A 691 -17.70 -22.11 -19.25
CA ARG A 691 -18.49 -20.93 -19.59
C ARG A 691 -18.95 -21.01 -21.03
N ASP A 692 -20.26 -20.90 -21.27
CA ASP A 692 -20.87 -20.85 -22.60
C ASP A 692 -20.46 -22.05 -23.49
N GLY A 693 -20.37 -23.24 -22.90
CA GLY A 693 -19.93 -24.48 -23.58
C GLY A 693 -18.42 -24.61 -23.74
N VAL A 694 -17.63 -23.64 -23.27
CA VAL A 694 -16.16 -23.63 -23.36
C VAL A 694 -15.54 -24.04 -22.03
N ASN A 695 -14.66 -25.03 -22.08
CA ASN A 695 -13.88 -25.48 -20.93
C ASN A 695 -12.96 -24.37 -20.40
N LEU A 696 -13.01 -24.14 -19.08
CA LEU A 696 -12.15 -23.19 -18.37
C LEU A 696 -10.98 -23.88 -17.67
N LEU A 697 -10.92 -25.22 -17.65
CA LEU A 697 -9.82 -25.97 -17.05
C LEU A 697 -8.58 -25.97 -17.96
N ALA A 698 -7.39 -26.05 -17.37
CA ALA A 698 -6.13 -26.00 -18.13
C ALA A 698 -5.82 -27.37 -18.77
N GLU A 699 -5.96 -27.46 -20.09
CA GLU A 699 -5.90 -28.73 -20.81
C GLU A 699 -4.45 -29.19 -21.02
N GLY A 700 -4.11 -30.37 -20.50
CA GLY A 700 -2.79 -31.00 -20.67
C GLY A 700 -1.63 -30.24 -20.01
N VAL A 701 -1.93 -29.38 -19.04
CA VAL A 701 -0.95 -28.56 -18.32
C VAL A 701 -1.14 -28.76 -16.83
N TYR A 702 -0.06 -29.07 -16.11
CA TYR A 702 -0.08 -29.42 -14.68
C TYR A 702 1.27 -29.10 -14.03
N SER A 703 1.31 -29.02 -12.70
CA SER A 703 2.55 -28.88 -11.93
C SER A 703 3.39 -30.15 -11.99
N VAL A 704 4.71 -30.03 -11.83
CA VAL A 704 5.62 -31.18 -11.70
C VAL A 704 5.11 -32.18 -10.66
N ASP A 705 5.17 -33.47 -11.01
CA ASP A 705 4.77 -34.63 -10.20
C ASP A 705 3.28 -34.72 -9.81
N SER A 706 2.40 -33.87 -10.38
CA SER A 706 0.94 -33.94 -10.18
C SER A 706 0.34 -35.26 -10.67
N ASP A 707 -0.41 -35.95 -9.81
CA ASP A 707 -1.13 -37.18 -10.16
C ASP A 707 -2.27 -36.92 -11.16
N ILE A 708 -2.87 -35.73 -11.11
CA ILE A 708 -3.82 -35.28 -12.13
C ILE A 708 -3.04 -34.51 -13.20
N GLN A 709 -2.89 -35.12 -14.37
CA GLN A 709 -2.14 -34.57 -15.52
C GLN A 709 -3.01 -33.78 -16.50
N ASP A 710 -4.02 -33.10 -15.97
CA ASP A 710 -4.95 -32.25 -16.72
C ASP A 710 -5.50 -31.14 -15.82
N GLY A 711 -6.44 -30.34 -16.33
CA GLY A 711 -7.15 -29.34 -15.55
C GLY A 711 -8.24 -29.97 -14.65
N TYR A 712 -8.42 -29.42 -13.45
CA TYR A 712 -9.34 -29.97 -12.44
C TYR A 712 -10.01 -28.86 -11.60
N PRO A 713 -11.22 -29.10 -11.05
CA PRO A 713 -11.91 -28.14 -10.19
C PRO A 713 -11.24 -27.95 -8.82
N GLU A 714 -11.76 -27.03 -8.02
CA GLU A 714 -11.38 -26.91 -6.60
C GLU A 714 -11.66 -28.23 -5.84
N PHE A 715 -10.75 -28.61 -4.94
CA PHE A 715 -10.93 -29.80 -4.13
C PHE A 715 -12.08 -29.65 -3.12
N THR A 716 -12.90 -30.70 -3.07
CA THR A 716 -13.95 -30.90 -2.06
C THR A 716 -13.77 -32.28 -1.45
N MET A 717 -14.42 -32.54 -0.32
CA MET A 717 -14.45 -33.88 0.25
C MET A 717 -15.00 -34.91 -0.77
N GLN A 718 -16.05 -34.56 -1.53
CA GLN A 718 -16.57 -35.41 -2.60
C GLN A 718 -15.51 -35.73 -3.66
N MET A 719 -14.70 -34.75 -4.06
CA MET A 719 -13.63 -34.98 -5.04
C MET A 719 -12.59 -35.99 -4.52
N LEU A 720 -12.24 -35.93 -3.23
CA LEU A 720 -11.35 -36.93 -2.63
C LEU A 720 -11.98 -38.33 -2.66
N MET A 721 -13.28 -38.45 -2.36
CA MET A 721 -14.00 -39.73 -2.43
C MET A 721 -14.04 -40.29 -3.85
N ASP A 722 -14.29 -39.43 -4.85
CA ASP A 722 -14.35 -39.83 -6.26
C ASP A 722 -12.98 -40.31 -6.78
N LEU A 723 -11.89 -39.75 -6.25
CA LEU A 723 -10.51 -40.16 -6.55
C LEU A 723 -10.03 -41.35 -5.70
N GLY A 724 -10.78 -41.74 -4.66
CA GLY A 724 -10.38 -42.77 -3.70
C GLY A 724 -9.31 -42.32 -2.69
N TRP A 725 -9.07 -41.02 -2.58
CA TRP A 725 -8.06 -40.41 -1.69
C TRP A 725 -8.60 -40.11 -0.28
N ASP A 726 -9.90 -40.24 -0.05
CA ASP A 726 -10.52 -39.96 1.25
C ASP A 726 -10.05 -40.90 2.36
N SER A 727 -9.55 -42.09 2.01
CA SER A 727 -8.94 -43.04 2.94
C SER A 727 -7.63 -42.56 3.57
N GLU A 728 -7.01 -41.52 3.02
CA GLU A 728 -5.80 -40.89 3.53
C GLU A 728 -6.06 -39.84 4.62
N LEU A 729 -7.32 -39.50 4.87
CA LEU A 729 -7.72 -38.62 5.96
C LEU A 729 -7.64 -39.37 7.30
N THR A 730 -7.15 -38.68 8.32
CA THR A 730 -7.25 -39.15 9.70
C THR A 730 -8.70 -39.11 10.18
N ALA A 731 -9.01 -39.87 11.23
CA ALA A 731 -10.34 -39.86 11.83
C ALA A 731 -10.76 -38.46 12.33
N GLU A 732 -9.79 -37.67 12.82
CA GLU A 732 -10.03 -36.31 13.30
C GLU A 732 -10.32 -35.33 12.16
N GLU A 733 -9.51 -35.37 11.08
CA GLU A 733 -9.76 -34.56 9.88
C GLU A 733 -11.15 -34.90 9.30
N ARG A 734 -11.47 -36.19 9.18
CA ARG A 734 -12.77 -36.64 8.69
C ARG A 734 -13.92 -36.11 9.56
N ALA A 735 -13.81 -36.19 10.88
CA ALA A 735 -14.82 -35.68 11.80
C ALA A 735 -15.00 -34.16 11.66
N SER A 736 -13.91 -33.40 11.52
CA SER A 736 -13.94 -31.95 11.30
C SER A 736 -14.64 -31.58 9.98
N ILE A 737 -14.31 -32.29 8.90
CA ILE A 737 -14.92 -32.12 7.58
C ILE A 737 -16.43 -32.42 7.61
N ASP A 738 -16.81 -33.52 8.25
CA ASP A 738 -18.21 -33.95 8.37
C ASP A 738 -19.05 -32.96 9.19
N ALA A 739 -18.46 -32.31 10.20
CA ALA A 739 -19.11 -31.27 11.00
C ALA A 739 -19.39 -29.97 10.22
N VAL A 740 -18.70 -29.71 9.10
CA VAL A 740 -18.94 -28.53 8.26
C VAL A 740 -20.07 -28.77 7.26
N ALA A 741 -19.89 -29.74 6.35
CA ALA A 741 -20.86 -30.06 5.30
C ALA A 741 -20.68 -31.46 4.68
N GLY A 742 -19.92 -32.36 5.33
CA GLY A 742 -19.64 -33.71 4.81
C GLY A 742 -19.03 -33.68 3.41
N PRO A 743 -19.57 -34.46 2.44
CA PRO A 743 -19.05 -34.49 1.07
C PRO A 743 -18.99 -33.11 0.37
N LYS A 744 -19.81 -32.14 0.79
CA LYS A 744 -19.84 -30.79 0.19
C LYS A 744 -18.80 -29.84 0.79
N THR A 745 -18.06 -30.25 1.83
CA THR A 745 -17.03 -29.42 2.44
C THR A 745 -15.95 -29.11 1.41
N ASN A 746 -15.68 -27.83 1.22
CA ASN A 746 -14.63 -27.33 0.33
C ASN A 746 -13.33 -27.16 1.11
N TRP A 747 -12.19 -27.34 0.43
CA TRP A 747 -10.84 -27.20 0.99
C TRP A 747 -10.64 -25.94 1.84
N LYS A 748 -11.26 -24.81 1.46
CA LYS A 748 -11.09 -23.53 2.19
C LYS A 748 -11.94 -23.40 3.45
N THR A 749 -12.84 -24.33 3.73
CA THR A 749 -13.72 -24.29 4.92
C THR A 749 -13.48 -25.45 5.88
N ASP A 750 -12.59 -26.37 5.51
CA ASP A 750 -12.09 -27.44 6.36
C ASP A 750 -11.05 -26.86 7.34
N LEU A 751 -11.42 -26.78 8.62
CA LEU A 751 -10.53 -26.25 9.67
C LEU A 751 -9.45 -27.25 10.11
N SER A 752 -9.53 -28.52 9.71
CA SER A 752 -8.46 -29.49 9.99
C SER A 752 -7.30 -29.37 8.99
N GLY A 753 -7.55 -28.80 7.80
CA GLY A 753 -6.59 -28.76 6.70
C GLY A 753 -6.37 -30.12 6.01
N GLY A 754 -7.16 -31.16 6.35
CA GLY A 754 -7.02 -32.50 5.80
C GLY A 754 -7.18 -32.55 4.28
N ILE A 755 -8.16 -31.82 3.72
CA ILE A 755 -8.34 -31.77 2.25
C ILE A 755 -7.11 -31.19 1.56
N ILE A 756 -6.51 -30.14 2.14
CA ILE A 756 -5.31 -29.50 1.60
C ILE A 756 -4.12 -30.44 1.70
N ARG A 757 -3.94 -31.11 2.85
CA ARG A 757 -2.84 -32.06 3.06
C ARG A 757 -2.87 -33.19 2.04
N VAL A 758 -4.04 -33.79 1.82
CA VAL A 758 -4.22 -34.88 0.85
C VAL A 758 -4.05 -34.37 -0.59
N ALA A 759 -4.62 -33.23 -0.96
CA ALA A 759 -4.40 -32.69 -2.30
C ALA A 759 -2.90 -32.44 -2.60
N ILE A 760 -2.15 -31.91 -1.61
CA ILE A 760 -0.71 -31.66 -1.75
C ILE A 760 0.12 -32.95 -1.78
N SER A 761 -0.27 -34.03 -1.08
CA SER A 761 0.45 -35.32 -1.19
C SER A 761 0.37 -35.94 -2.58
N HIS A 762 -0.64 -35.55 -3.37
CA HIS A 762 -0.80 -35.88 -4.79
C HIS A 762 -0.31 -34.76 -5.73
N GLU A 763 0.45 -33.80 -5.20
CA GLU A 763 1.00 -32.63 -5.91
C GLU A 763 -0.04 -31.82 -6.69
N CYS A 764 -1.28 -31.84 -6.20
CA CYS A 764 -2.41 -31.11 -6.76
C CYS A 764 -2.67 -29.82 -5.95
N ALA A 765 -2.94 -28.72 -6.64
CA ALA A 765 -3.29 -27.45 -6.01
C ALA A 765 -4.73 -27.54 -5.43
N PRO A 766 -4.94 -27.27 -4.12
CA PRO A 766 -6.29 -27.38 -3.53
C PRO A 766 -7.36 -26.52 -4.22
N PHE A 767 -6.97 -25.39 -4.82
CA PHE A 767 -7.87 -24.50 -5.54
C PHE A 767 -8.19 -24.92 -7.00
N GLY A 768 -7.72 -26.08 -7.45
CA GLY A 768 -7.88 -26.55 -8.82
C GLY A 768 -6.80 -26.11 -9.80
N ASN A 769 -7.01 -26.39 -11.08
CA ASN A 769 -6.11 -26.06 -12.18
C ASN A 769 -6.91 -25.60 -13.41
N ALA A 770 -6.89 -24.30 -13.67
CA ALA A 770 -7.70 -23.66 -14.70
C ALA A 770 -6.90 -22.71 -15.62
N LYS A 771 -7.58 -22.14 -16.62
CA LYS A 771 -7.07 -21.08 -17.48
C LYS A 771 -7.25 -19.73 -16.78
N ALA A 772 -6.28 -18.82 -16.94
CA ALA A 772 -6.49 -17.41 -16.64
C ALA A 772 -7.52 -16.84 -17.61
N ARG A 773 -8.40 -15.95 -17.16
CA ARG A 773 -9.42 -15.34 -18.03
C ARG A 773 -9.02 -13.94 -18.47
N ALA A 774 -8.90 -13.76 -19.78
CA ALA A 774 -8.75 -12.45 -20.40
C ALA A 774 -10.08 -11.69 -20.45
N VAL A 775 -11.23 -12.39 -20.35
CA VAL A 775 -12.58 -11.81 -20.29
C VAL A 775 -13.17 -11.98 -18.88
N VAL A 776 -13.62 -10.89 -18.27
CA VAL A 776 -14.21 -10.86 -16.92
C VAL A 776 -15.68 -10.45 -17.03
N TRP A 777 -16.54 -11.42 -17.32
CA TRP A 777 -17.97 -11.21 -17.60
C TRP A 777 -18.78 -10.57 -16.46
N ASN A 778 -18.21 -10.46 -15.25
CA ASN A 778 -18.85 -9.82 -14.10
C ASN A 778 -18.40 -8.36 -13.87
N PHE A 779 -17.55 -7.80 -14.73
CA PHE A 779 -17.17 -6.38 -14.70
C PHE A 779 -18.04 -5.56 -15.66
N PRO A 780 -18.18 -4.23 -15.43
CA PRO A 780 -18.86 -3.35 -16.38
C PRO A 780 -18.27 -3.43 -17.79
N ASP A 781 -16.95 -3.57 -17.86
CA ASP A 781 -16.20 -3.84 -19.10
C ASP A 781 -15.56 -5.24 -19.04
N PRO A 782 -16.19 -6.26 -19.67
CA PRO A 782 -15.63 -7.60 -19.69
C PRO A 782 -14.29 -7.71 -20.38
N VAL A 783 -14.06 -6.94 -21.44
CA VAL A 783 -12.76 -6.67 -22.06
C VAL A 783 -12.34 -5.26 -21.63
N PRO A 784 -11.08 -4.97 -21.26
CA PRO A 784 -10.68 -3.60 -20.94
C PRO A 784 -10.92 -2.65 -22.11
N ILE A 785 -11.78 -1.65 -21.90
CA ILE A 785 -12.11 -0.62 -22.89
C ILE A 785 -11.51 0.72 -22.45
N HIS A 786 -10.99 1.49 -23.41
CA HIS A 786 -10.60 2.87 -23.17
C HIS A 786 -11.83 3.74 -22.98
N ARG A 787 -11.85 4.52 -21.90
CA ARG A 787 -12.86 5.54 -21.64
C ARG A 787 -12.11 6.80 -21.24
N GLU A 788 -12.44 7.92 -21.86
CA GLU A 788 -11.77 9.17 -21.53
C GLU A 788 -11.99 9.51 -20.04
N PRO A 789 -11.00 10.15 -19.38
CA PRO A 789 -11.15 10.70 -18.04
C PRO A 789 -12.44 11.50 -17.87
N LEU A 790 -13.00 11.53 -16.65
CA LEU A 790 -14.19 12.32 -16.35
C LEU A 790 -13.95 13.80 -16.64
N TYR A 791 -12.74 14.27 -16.30
CA TYR A 791 -12.21 15.59 -16.61
C TYR A 791 -11.06 15.43 -17.61
N THR A 792 -11.31 15.70 -18.89
CA THR A 792 -10.32 15.58 -19.97
C THR A 792 -10.22 16.86 -20.79
N ASN A 793 -8.99 17.25 -21.15
CA ASN A 793 -8.75 18.38 -22.06
C ASN A 793 -8.89 17.96 -23.53
N ARG A 794 -8.94 16.66 -23.81
CA ARG A 794 -9.21 16.08 -25.13
C ARG A 794 -10.70 15.85 -25.32
N ARG A 795 -11.46 16.96 -25.28
CA ARG A 795 -12.92 16.92 -25.38
C ARG A 795 -13.42 16.29 -26.68
N ASP A 796 -12.60 16.37 -27.73
CA ASP A 796 -12.82 15.73 -29.02
C ASP A 796 -12.93 14.19 -28.92
N LEU A 797 -12.26 13.56 -27.95
CA LEU A 797 -12.23 12.11 -27.79
C LEU A 797 -13.45 11.54 -27.03
N VAL A 798 -14.19 12.37 -26.28
CA VAL A 798 -15.31 11.91 -25.43
C VAL A 798 -16.43 11.28 -26.24
N LYS A 799 -16.64 11.73 -27.49
CA LYS A 799 -17.64 11.15 -28.39
C LYS A 799 -17.30 9.70 -28.76
N ASP A 800 -16.03 9.41 -28.97
CA ASP A 800 -15.54 8.10 -29.41
C ASP A 800 -15.36 7.16 -28.21
N TYR A 801 -15.01 7.72 -27.04
CA TYR A 801 -14.65 6.98 -25.82
C TYR A 801 -15.40 7.49 -24.58
N PRO A 802 -16.74 7.39 -24.55
CA PRO A 802 -17.54 7.86 -23.43
C PRO A 802 -17.31 7.03 -22.16
N THR A 803 -17.53 7.66 -21.00
CA THR A 803 -17.49 6.99 -19.70
C THR A 803 -18.75 6.14 -19.43
N TYR A 804 -18.87 5.61 -18.22
CA TYR A 804 -20.01 4.79 -17.79
C TYR A 804 -21.29 5.60 -17.58
N ALA A 805 -22.44 4.93 -17.50
CA ALA A 805 -23.65 5.51 -16.94
C ALA A 805 -23.53 5.67 -15.41
N ASP A 806 -24.27 6.62 -14.84
CA ASP A 806 -24.37 6.79 -13.38
C ASP A 806 -24.97 5.54 -12.72
N LYS A 807 -24.57 5.21 -11.47
CA LYS A 807 -25.06 4.00 -10.78
C LYS A 807 -24.98 4.07 -9.26
N GLN A 808 -25.69 3.17 -8.57
CA GLN A 808 -25.53 2.91 -7.13
C GLN A 808 -24.40 1.89 -6.89
N ALA A 809 -23.45 2.18 -6.00
CA ALA A 809 -22.37 1.27 -5.66
C ALA A 809 -21.86 1.51 -4.23
N TYR A 810 -21.61 0.43 -3.48
CA TYR A 810 -21.17 0.50 -2.08
C TYR A 810 -22.02 1.46 -1.22
N ARG A 811 -23.34 1.33 -1.36
CA ARG A 811 -24.35 2.13 -0.64
C ARG A 811 -24.46 3.61 -1.05
N LEU A 812 -23.81 4.03 -2.14
CA LEU A 812 -23.76 5.43 -2.54
C LEU A 812 -24.03 5.61 -4.04
N PRO A 813 -24.62 6.75 -4.45
CA PRO A 813 -24.67 7.15 -5.85
C PRO A 813 -23.26 7.43 -6.36
N THR A 814 -22.98 6.99 -7.59
CA THR A 814 -21.69 7.17 -8.25
C THR A 814 -21.90 7.73 -9.65
N MET A 815 -21.37 8.94 -9.86
CA MET A 815 -21.61 9.71 -11.07
C MET A 815 -20.45 9.54 -12.07
N TYR A 816 -20.80 9.39 -13.34
CA TYR A 816 -19.89 9.23 -14.47
C TYR A 816 -20.35 10.15 -15.62
N GLU A 817 -21.30 9.71 -16.45
CA GLU A 817 -21.81 10.48 -17.59
C GLU A 817 -22.33 11.87 -17.19
N SER A 818 -22.93 11.99 -15.99
CA SER A 818 -23.41 13.27 -15.50
C SER A 818 -22.31 14.27 -15.19
N ILE A 819 -21.10 13.79 -14.89
CA ILE A 819 -19.91 14.64 -14.75
C ILE A 819 -19.32 14.89 -16.12
N GLN A 820 -19.04 13.83 -16.88
CA GLN A 820 -18.33 13.93 -18.17
C GLN A 820 -19.14 14.73 -19.21
N LYS A 821 -20.46 14.86 -19.13
CA LYS A 821 -21.24 15.69 -20.08
C LYS A 821 -20.88 17.19 -20.03
N ASN A 822 -20.31 17.67 -18.92
CA ASN A 822 -19.91 19.06 -18.77
C ASN A 822 -18.49 19.29 -19.32
N ASP A 823 -18.29 20.37 -20.09
CA ASP A 823 -16.98 20.70 -20.68
C ASP A 823 -16.23 21.74 -19.82
N PHE A 824 -15.23 21.27 -19.08
CA PHE A 824 -14.34 22.11 -18.26
C PHE A 824 -13.04 22.49 -18.98
N SER A 825 -12.77 21.92 -20.16
CA SER A 825 -11.45 21.98 -20.81
C SER A 825 -11.02 23.40 -21.22
N LYS A 826 -11.98 24.29 -21.49
CA LYS A 826 -11.71 25.68 -21.88
C LYS A 826 -11.24 26.54 -20.71
N GLU A 827 -11.78 26.30 -19.52
CA GLU A 827 -11.41 27.04 -18.31
C GLU A 827 -10.20 26.40 -17.61
N TYR A 828 -10.11 25.07 -17.65
CA TYR A 828 -9.07 24.26 -17.02
C TYR A 828 -8.32 23.45 -18.10
N PRO A 829 -7.39 24.06 -18.85
CA PRO A 829 -6.82 23.43 -20.05
C PRO A 829 -5.71 22.40 -19.76
N MET A 830 -5.13 22.41 -18.55
CA MET A 830 -3.99 21.57 -18.20
C MET A 830 -4.45 20.32 -17.45
N ILE A 831 -3.90 19.16 -17.83
CA ILE A 831 -4.05 17.92 -17.06
C ILE A 831 -3.26 18.05 -15.76
N LEU A 832 -3.93 17.82 -14.64
CA LEU A 832 -3.30 17.68 -13.34
C LEU A 832 -3.13 16.19 -12.99
N THR A 833 -1.91 15.79 -12.67
CA THR A 833 -1.60 14.48 -12.11
C THR A 833 -0.82 14.61 -10.80
N SER A 834 -0.83 13.56 -9.97
CA SER A 834 -0.13 13.56 -8.69
C SER A 834 0.74 12.34 -8.48
N GLY A 835 1.75 12.46 -7.62
CA GLY A 835 2.59 11.33 -7.24
C GLY A 835 3.40 11.56 -5.98
N ARG A 836 4.45 10.75 -5.83
CA ARG A 836 5.26 10.69 -4.61
C ARG A 836 6.59 11.41 -4.77
N LEU A 837 7.18 11.71 -3.61
CA LEU A 837 8.56 12.12 -3.43
C LEU A 837 9.33 11.03 -2.66
N VAL A 838 10.65 11.03 -2.75
CA VAL A 838 11.47 10.01 -2.08
C VAL A 838 11.61 10.28 -0.58
N GLU A 839 11.45 11.54 -0.19
CA GLU A 839 11.62 12.09 1.14
C GLU A 839 10.41 11.78 2.04
N TYR A 840 9.22 11.68 1.44
CA TYR A 840 7.97 11.58 2.17
C TYR A 840 7.17 10.32 1.85
N GLU A 841 6.25 9.97 2.75
CA GLU A 841 5.45 8.76 2.68
C GLU A 841 4.02 9.00 3.19
N GLY A 842 3.04 8.25 2.66
CA GLY A 842 1.63 8.48 2.97
C GLY A 842 1.18 9.93 2.75
N GLY A 843 0.36 10.46 3.68
CA GLY A 843 0.01 11.89 3.77
C GLY A 843 1.11 12.76 4.39
N GLY A 844 2.27 12.18 4.69
CA GLY A 844 3.47 12.89 5.11
C GLY A 844 3.54 13.30 6.57
N ASP A 845 2.53 13.07 7.41
CA ASP A 845 2.54 13.55 8.81
C ASP A 845 3.73 13.03 9.63
N GLU A 846 4.04 11.73 9.55
CA GLU A 846 5.24 11.12 10.14
C GLU A 846 6.53 11.70 9.52
N SER A 847 6.66 11.60 8.19
CA SER A 847 7.90 11.99 7.50
C SER A 847 8.20 13.50 7.45
N ARG A 848 7.18 14.38 7.49
CA ARG A 848 7.35 15.86 7.62
C ARG A 848 7.63 16.28 9.07
N SER A 849 7.33 15.40 10.02
CA SER A 849 7.68 15.53 11.43
C SER A 849 9.07 14.98 11.75
N ASN A 850 9.73 14.35 10.78
CA ASN A 850 11.11 13.93 10.86
C ASN A 850 12.04 15.05 10.37
N VAL A 851 12.96 15.51 11.22
CA VAL A 851 13.80 16.67 10.95
C VAL A 851 14.72 16.47 9.73
N TRP A 852 15.23 15.26 9.52
CA TRP A 852 16.17 14.96 8.44
C TRP A 852 15.48 14.90 7.08
N LEU A 853 14.28 14.30 7.03
CA LEU A 853 13.48 14.23 5.81
C LEU A 853 12.91 15.60 5.45
N ALA A 854 12.46 16.35 6.46
CA ALA A 854 11.99 17.72 6.31
C ALA A 854 13.08 18.66 5.76
N GLU A 855 14.36 18.44 6.09
CA GLU A 855 15.47 19.19 5.53
C GLU A 855 15.63 18.99 4.02
N LEU A 856 15.37 17.76 3.52
CA LEU A 856 15.55 17.41 2.10
C LEU A 856 14.51 18.08 1.19
N GLN A 857 13.28 18.32 1.67
CA GLN A 857 12.24 18.96 0.88
C GLN A 857 11.33 19.89 1.70
N GLN A 858 11.61 21.18 1.69
CA GLN A 858 10.95 22.15 2.58
C GLN A 858 9.69 22.81 2.03
N GLU A 859 9.43 22.70 0.73
CA GLU A 859 8.35 23.44 0.08
C GLU A 859 7.51 22.54 -0.81
N MET A 860 6.19 22.77 -0.81
CA MET A 860 5.25 22.15 -1.72
C MET A 860 5.31 22.86 -3.08
N PHE A 861 5.31 22.11 -4.19
CA PHE A 861 5.49 22.66 -5.53
C PHE A 861 4.60 22.01 -6.60
N VAL A 862 4.44 22.70 -7.73
CA VAL A 862 3.87 22.18 -8.97
C VAL A 862 4.93 22.16 -10.08
N GLU A 863 5.11 21.03 -10.74
CA GLU A 863 5.94 20.94 -11.94
C GLU A 863 5.16 21.45 -13.14
N ILE A 864 5.73 22.43 -13.86
CA ILE A 864 5.13 23.05 -15.05
C ILE A 864 6.16 23.00 -16.19
N SER A 865 5.71 22.67 -17.40
CA SER A 865 6.60 22.68 -18.57
C SER A 865 7.12 24.10 -18.86
N THR A 866 8.32 24.21 -19.43
CA THR A 866 8.90 25.52 -19.79
C THR A 866 7.99 26.31 -20.74
N ARG A 867 7.35 25.63 -21.70
CA ARG A 867 6.42 26.29 -22.63
C ARG A 867 5.19 26.80 -21.91
N ASP A 868 4.53 25.97 -21.12
CA ASP A 868 3.29 26.37 -20.45
C ASP A 868 3.56 27.52 -19.48
N ALA A 869 4.62 27.42 -18.66
CA ALA A 869 5.01 28.49 -17.75
C ALA A 869 5.22 29.84 -18.47
N ASN A 870 5.92 29.84 -19.61
CA ASN A 870 6.10 31.05 -20.42
C ASN A 870 4.78 31.59 -21.01
N ASN A 871 3.91 30.70 -21.49
CA ASN A 871 2.60 31.09 -22.05
C ASN A 871 1.71 31.77 -21.01
N ILE A 872 1.75 31.32 -19.75
CA ILE A 872 0.95 31.90 -18.65
C ILE A 872 1.73 32.90 -17.77
N GLY A 873 2.95 33.27 -18.16
CA GLY A 873 3.75 34.30 -17.49
C GLY A 873 4.28 33.91 -16.10
N ILE A 874 4.49 32.62 -15.84
CA ILE A 874 5.00 32.09 -14.57
C ILE A 874 6.51 31.86 -14.64
N ARG A 875 7.21 32.20 -13.55
CA ARG A 875 8.66 31.95 -13.37
C ARG A 875 8.93 30.85 -12.36
N ASP A 876 10.09 30.22 -12.49
CA ASP A 876 10.57 29.25 -11.51
C ASP A 876 10.66 29.87 -10.10
N GLY A 877 10.21 29.12 -9.09
CA GLY A 877 10.11 29.55 -7.69
C GLY A 877 8.98 30.54 -7.39
N GLN A 878 8.20 30.98 -8.38
CA GLN A 878 7.07 31.89 -8.16
C GLN A 878 5.94 31.16 -7.42
N GLN A 879 5.32 31.82 -6.45
CA GLN A 879 4.09 31.31 -5.83
C GLN A 879 2.93 31.41 -6.82
N VAL A 880 2.18 30.31 -6.96
CA VAL A 880 1.06 30.18 -7.89
C VAL A 880 -0.15 29.57 -7.21
N TRP A 881 -1.33 29.92 -7.72
CA TRP A 881 -2.56 29.18 -7.44
C TRP A 881 -2.73 28.09 -8.47
N VAL A 882 -2.91 26.86 -8.01
CA VAL A 882 -3.40 25.74 -8.82
C VAL A 882 -4.86 25.53 -8.44
N GLU A 883 -5.78 25.77 -9.38
CA GLU A 883 -7.22 25.63 -9.17
C GLU A 883 -7.74 24.46 -9.99
N GLY A 884 -8.38 23.49 -9.33
CA GLY A 884 -8.99 22.33 -9.95
C GLY A 884 -10.37 22.64 -10.54
N ALA A 885 -10.87 21.76 -11.42
CA ALA A 885 -12.12 21.98 -12.16
C ALA A 885 -13.39 22.08 -11.30
N GLU A 886 -13.33 21.70 -10.02
CA GLU A 886 -14.42 21.84 -9.04
C GLU A 886 -14.27 23.09 -8.14
N GLY A 887 -13.35 24.00 -8.46
CA GLY A 887 -13.21 25.32 -7.80
C GLY A 887 -12.41 25.33 -6.49
N ALA A 888 -11.85 24.18 -6.08
CA ALA A 888 -10.85 24.15 -5.02
C ALA A 888 -9.47 24.60 -5.54
N ARG A 889 -8.73 25.37 -4.74
CA ARG A 889 -7.41 25.88 -5.13
C ARG A 889 -6.37 25.72 -4.03
N ILE A 890 -5.13 25.51 -4.43
CA ILE A 890 -3.98 25.42 -3.53
C ILE A 890 -2.91 26.44 -3.93
N LYS A 891 -2.18 26.93 -2.94
CA LYS A 891 -1.05 27.85 -3.13
C LYS A 891 0.28 27.11 -2.97
N VAL A 892 1.06 27.05 -4.03
CA VAL A 892 2.31 26.27 -4.08
C VAL A 892 3.39 27.01 -4.87
N ALA A 893 4.65 26.59 -4.74
CA ALA A 893 5.73 27.10 -5.58
C ALA A 893 5.68 26.49 -6.99
N ALA A 894 5.97 27.27 -8.03
CA ALA A 894 6.18 26.75 -9.37
C ALA A 894 7.60 26.17 -9.49
N MET A 895 7.70 24.95 -10.00
CA MET A 895 8.95 24.33 -10.46
C MET A 895 8.89 24.21 -11.98
N VAL A 896 9.61 25.08 -12.69
CA VAL A 896 9.62 25.08 -14.16
C VAL A 896 10.63 24.05 -14.65
N THR A 897 10.17 23.05 -15.41
CA THR A 897 10.98 21.88 -15.77
C THR A 897 10.46 21.18 -17.03
N ASP A 898 11.36 20.63 -17.86
CA ASP A 898 10.99 19.84 -19.05
C ASP A 898 10.69 18.36 -18.72
N ARG A 899 10.71 18.00 -17.44
CA ARG A 899 10.33 16.66 -16.97
C ARG A 899 8.86 16.36 -17.25
N VAL A 900 7.96 17.33 -17.11
CA VAL A 900 6.53 17.21 -17.47
C VAL A 900 6.29 17.63 -18.92
N GLY A 901 5.25 17.11 -19.55
CA GLY A 901 4.89 17.45 -20.94
C GLY A 901 4.10 18.75 -21.04
N GLU A 902 4.03 19.32 -22.24
CA GLU A 902 3.13 20.44 -22.53
C GLU A 902 1.67 20.03 -22.20
N GLY A 903 0.94 20.92 -21.53
CA GLY A 903 -0.43 20.68 -21.09
C GLY A 903 -0.58 19.71 -19.92
N VAL A 904 0.51 19.24 -19.30
CA VAL A 904 0.47 18.34 -18.12
C VAL A 904 1.27 18.96 -16.97
N VAL A 905 0.68 18.97 -15.78
CA VAL A 905 1.33 19.43 -14.55
C VAL A 905 1.30 18.35 -13.48
N PHE A 906 2.29 18.38 -12.57
CA PHE A 906 2.44 17.39 -11.52
C PHE A 906 2.54 18.01 -10.13
N LEU A 907 1.85 17.41 -9.16
CA LEU A 907 1.92 17.78 -7.74
C LEU A 907 2.28 16.57 -6.86
N PRO A 908 3.20 16.68 -5.90
CA PRO A 908 3.35 15.68 -4.85
C PRO A 908 2.21 15.79 -3.82
N PHE A 909 1.66 14.68 -3.31
CA PHE A 909 0.49 14.73 -2.41
C PHE A 909 0.81 14.66 -0.90
N HIS A 910 2.09 14.69 -0.52
CA HIS A 910 2.54 14.42 0.87
C HIS A 910 2.35 15.58 1.86
N PHE A 911 1.88 16.74 1.41
CA PHE A 911 1.88 17.95 2.22
C PHE A 911 0.53 18.18 2.89
N GLY A 912 0.56 18.92 3.99
CA GLY A 912 -0.60 19.26 4.81
C GLY A 912 -0.26 20.36 5.82
N GLY A 913 -1.29 20.88 6.48
CA GLY A 913 -1.16 21.98 7.43
C GLY A 913 -1.28 23.38 6.82
N HIS A 914 -1.36 23.50 5.49
CA HIS A 914 -2.00 24.66 4.84
C HIS A 914 -3.32 24.23 4.18
N PHE A 915 -4.27 25.16 4.09
CA PHE A 915 -5.54 24.93 3.39
C PHE A 915 -6.00 26.20 2.66
N GLU A 916 -6.02 26.14 1.32
CA GLU A 916 -6.39 27.26 0.43
C GLU A 916 -5.60 28.56 0.70
N GLY A 917 -4.31 28.42 0.94
CA GLY A 917 -3.33 29.48 1.20
C GLY A 917 -3.28 29.96 2.65
N LYS A 918 -4.06 29.35 3.55
CA LYS A 918 -4.03 29.65 4.98
C LYS A 918 -3.13 28.67 5.70
N ASP A 919 -2.22 29.19 6.51
CA ASP A 919 -1.44 28.41 7.47
C ASP A 919 -2.36 27.95 8.62
N LEU A 920 -2.30 26.65 8.98
CA LEU A 920 -3.10 26.04 10.05
C LEU A 920 -2.23 25.64 11.26
N ARG A 921 -0.97 26.08 11.33
CA ARG A 921 -0.04 25.71 12.40
C ARG A 921 -0.60 25.96 13.80
N ASP A 922 -1.34 27.04 13.98
CA ASP A 922 -1.97 27.44 15.23
C ASP A 922 -3.05 26.45 15.72
N LYS A 923 -3.57 25.60 14.83
CA LYS A 923 -4.57 24.59 15.16
C LYS A 923 -3.97 23.27 15.65
N TYR A 924 -2.68 23.03 15.47
CA TYR A 924 -2.03 21.83 15.99
C TYR A 924 -1.91 21.88 17.51
N PRO A 925 -1.90 20.73 18.20
CA PRO A 925 -1.46 20.69 19.59
C PRO A 925 -0.06 21.31 19.75
N GLU A 926 0.16 22.02 20.85
CA GLU A 926 1.42 22.74 21.08
C GLU A 926 2.63 21.82 20.94
N GLY A 927 3.56 22.18 20.04
CA GLY A 927 4.79 21.45 19.78
C GLY A 927 4.67 20.22 18.88
N ALA A 928 3.47 19.83 18.47
CA ALA A 928 3.22 18.66 17.62
C ALA A 928 3.01 19.00 16.13
N ASP A 929 3.20 20.26 15.73
CA ASP A 929 3.17 20.66 14.32
C ASP A 929 4.35 20.06 13.54
N PRO A 930 4.13 19.54 12.31
CA PRO A 930 5.22 19.10 11.45
C PRO A 930 6.22 20.22 11.14
N TYR A 931 7.49 19.88 10.93
CA TYR A 931 8.52 20.88 10.58
C TYR A 931 8.21 21.57 9.26
N VAL A 932 7.70 20.81 8.29
CA VAL A 932 7.28 21.28 6.97
C VAL A 932 5.76 21.21 6.85
N LEU A 933 5.15 22.36 6.54
CA LEU A 933 3.74 22.48 6.20
C LEU A 933 3.59 22.81 4.72
N GLY A 934 2.43 22.50 4.14
CA GLY A 934 2.11 22.83 2.76
C GLY A 934 0.67 22.45 2.41
N GLU A 935 0.32 22.67 1.15
CA GLU A 935 -1.00 22.32 0.64
C GLU A 935 -1.07 20.86 0.20
N ALA A 936 -2.18 20.20 0.49
CA ALA A 936 -2.45 18.87 -0.04
C ALA A 936 -2.84 18.96 -1.53
N ALA A 937 -2.13 18.25 -2.42
CA ALA A 937 -2.48 18.20 -3.83
C ALA A 937 -3.93 17.76 -4.06
N ASN A 938 -4.42 16.84 -3.22
CA ASN A 938 -5.76 16.29 -3.32
C ASN A 938 -6.88 17.28 -2.96
N THR A 939 -6.57 18.44 -2.36
CA THR A 939 -7.54 19.54 -2.22
C THR A 939 -7.98 20.06 -3.58
N ALA A 940 -7.07 20.13 -4.56
CA ALA A 940 -7.37 20.58 -5.93
C ALA A 940 -7.81 19.45 -6.87
N MET A 941 -7.89 18.20 -6.38
CA MET A 941 -8.38 17.06 -7.15
C MET A 941 -9.91 16.97 -7.10
N THR A 942 -10.49 16.40 -8.14
CA THR A 942 -11.93 16.36 -8.39
C THR A 942 -12.57 15.05 -7.96
N TYR A 943 -13.89 14.96 -8.12
CA TYR A 943 -14.65 13.71 -8.10
C TYR A 943 -14.18 12.76 -9.21
N GLY A 944 -14.14 11.46 -8.89
CA GLY A 944 -13.92 10.39 -9.85
C GLY A 944 -13.54 9.09 -9.16
N TYR A 945 -14.20 7.99 -9.52
CA TYR A 945 -14.07 6.73 -8.80
C TYR A 945 -14.11 5.51 -9.71
N ASP A 946 -13.31 4.50 -9.42
CA ASP A 946 -13.28 3.25 -10.17
C ASP A 946 -14.63 2.53 -10.15
N SER A 947 -15.03 2.06 -11.33
CA SER A 947 -16.34 1.43 -11.53
C SER A 947 -16.55 0.14 -10.71
N VAL A 948 -15.50 -0.54 -10.27
CA VAL A 948 -15.58 -1.81 -9.53
C VAL A 948 -15.26 -1.62 -8.05
N THR A 949 -14.28 -0.77 -7.74
CA THR A 949 -13.70 -0.66 -6.40
C THR A 949 -13.87 0.70 -5.77
N GLN A 950 -14.43 1.69 -6.47
CA GLN A 950 -14.57 3.05 -5.95
C GLN A 950 -13.22 3.70 -5.55
N MET A 951 -12.13 3.25 -6.17
CA MET A 951 -10.81 3.89 -6.07
C MET A 951 -10.87 5.29 -6.65
N GLN A 952 -10.36 6.28 -5.92
CA GLN A 952 -10.33 7.67 -6.39
C GLN A 952 -9.43 7.90 -7.64
N GLU A 953 -9.81 8.86 -8.48
CA GLU A 953 -9.08 9.29 -9.67
C GLU A 953 -8.17 10.48 -9.35
N THR A 954 -6.91 10.22 -8.99
CA THR A 954 -5.91 11.26 -8.64
C THR A 954 -4.79 11.40 -9.66
N LYS A 955 -4.82 10.58 -10.72
CA LYS A 955 -3.78 10.55 -11.75
C LYS A 955 -4.14 11.33 -13.00
N VAL A 956 -5.39 11.78 -13.11
CA VAL A 956 -5.84 12.60 -14.21
C VAL A 956 -7.06 13.41 -13.78
N THR A 957 -6.94 14.73 -13.85
CA THR A 957 -8.04 15.68 -13.81
C THR A 957 -7.60 16.95 -14.53
N LEU A 958 -8.35 18.04 -14.42
CA LEU A 958 -8.02 19.33 -15.02
C LEU A 958 -7.75 20.41 -13.98
N CYS A 959 -6.83 21.31 -14.32
CA CYS A 959 -6.55 22.51 -13.54
C CYS A 959 -6.25 23.72 -14.42
N LYS A 960 -6.21 24.88 -13.77
CA LYS A 960 -5.62 26.12 -14.27
C LYS A 960 -4.61 26.66 -13.26
N ILE A 961 -3.56 27.32 -13.75
CA ILE A 961 -2.50 27.90 -12.93
C ILE A 961 -2.47 29.41 -13.15
N THR A 962 -2.38 30.16 -12.06
CA THR A 962 -2.27 31.63 -12.08
C THR A 962 -1.24 32.11 -11.06
N ALA A 963 -0.69 33.31 -11.26
CA ALA A 963 0.19 33.93 -10.27
C ALA A 963 -0.57 34.22 -8.96
N ALA A 964 0.07 33.98 -7.81
CA ALA A 964 -0.57 34.07 -6.48
C ALA A 964 -0.53 35.42 -5.78
#